data_AF-A0A172Y2V6-F1
#
_entry.id   AF-A0A172Y2V6-F1
#
_cell.length_a   1.000
_cell.length_b   1.000
_cell.length_c   1.000
_cell.angle_alpha   90.00
_cell.angle_beta   90.00
_cell.angle_gamma   90.00
#
_symmetry.space_group_name_H-M   'P 1'
#
loop_
_entity.id
_entity.type
_entity.pdbx_description
1 polymer ?
#
loop_
_entity_poly.entity_id
_entity_poly.type
_entity_poly.pdbx_seq_one_letter_code
_entity_poly.pdbx_strand_id
1 'polypeptide(L)'
;MKPVGSFVTTAVLRDHGPGRWIHLMIIGDGFANASEASLDEMAPNAAEVGDFLIQQAAQAESFVSTQPGFIAGAHLVILCGWGRGLMCRLPAPGVGWTVIHAPAADFATIGALGVDLDDLWRMEQQQERLTEAGIRLLNLNGTLNLVQYWRSTNNLLTPNVDGGSVPVTISVGTDYVLPARREAFSRLGLQSLSWREDGPFIRVRRKATSSWFNEPEDLKQYMAMGMVMHGETIGAVAIDGFAPVWVEIPKVCGSHTYRVPMLDIVIGWTERAVKALASAGKGPDQVLHLTFQIPAEADTEGFETAGNETAPDISETIRVQVEGKSATFELSPAWFGRWHDKANTAERALAERILLVVSNLSGRPASAATLARLATVVVPDDRARYRHAIAAQTYYDLIQGVDAPEYRDLPESAAALAKTGLAWDALGRNIVGRLSEADVLPTIRASVNHLLDKVASRALALDHPALVRQILRRLEGANIDERLWNDTTGSALSLADDREIAEGVLRERIWAGTAVRIGCRLLAEIVGSVPLNDDVSPEPSVVDVDEMLADTVLALHMSDLHAEIENGVTPPEVAVSLSGELLSQQDFSEAVVRPVGERVANRKIRADMRRYEKRVVQQEGMPSVDDKLPAEYGEALAAEFGLSMDGIRNFRDELENIAVEKGEAVFRMRRSELVKHVVASRGLSASGVTQLVIRMTMPVRTHWSAPPVGFSRHEVEPWRSGRRLAFHARPLLPLDSSDDPELMIAAGAVGTGLEWMTRRAFDGALPESFWTSPQMKTWSIDAAAQESAKFAEDVGRRFEALGLEVDVGVYASKILNAKVPPELGDIDVFALDRARNRTWIVEVKDLGLCRSQREIALRLADYAGIVKPGGRPDSMMKHLRRVRYVRDQAAALAKQNRLTAPVEVRGLLVVSTPQPMMVVEPADPDARVVLLDDLETAIKN
;
A
#
# COMPACT_ATOMS: atom_id res chain seq x y z
N MET A 1 -30.03 31.22 0.15
CA MET A 1 -29.56 32.02 1.30
C MET A 1 -30.74 32.82 1.85
N LYS A 2 -30.84 32.98 3.17
CA LYS A 2 -31.89 33.72 3.89
C LYS A 2 -31.26 34.84 4.71
N PRO A 3 -31.88 36.03 4.79
CA PRO A 3 -31.38 37.10 5.65
C PRO A 3 -31.65 36.78 7.12
N VAL A 4 -30.68 37.05 7.99
CA VAL A 4 -30.79 37.01 9.47
C VAL A 4 -30.11 38.27 9.99
N GLY A 5 -30.89 39.26 10.42
CA GLY A 5 -30.37 40.58 10.77
C GLY A 5 -29.60 41.21 9.61
N SER A 6 -28.35 41.60 9.87
CA SER A 6 -27.40 42.13 8.88
C SER A 6 -26.62 41.07 8.11
N PHE A 7 -26.95 39.78 8.27
CA PHE A 7 -26.20 38.67 7.70
C PHE A 7 -27.02 37.90 6.66
N VAL A 8 -26.31 37.18 5.81
CA VAL A 8 -26.88 36.27 4.82
C VAL A 8 -26.48 34.85 5.21
N THR A 9 -27.45 34.01 5.53
CA THR A 9 -27.17 32.65 6.03
C THR A 9 -27.70 31.57 5.10
N THR A 10 -27.14 30.37 5.19
CA THR A 10 -27.75 29.16 4.64
C THR A 10 -27.40 27.97 5.52
N ALA A 11 -28.35 27.07 5.69
CA ALA A 11 -28.16 25.82 6.42
C ALA A 11 -28.52 24.66 5.49
N VAL A 12 -27.68 23.63 5.44
CA VAL A 12 -27.87 22.44 4.61
C VAL A 12 -27.48 21.22 5.42
N LEU A 13 -28.43 20.31 5.63
CA LEU A 13 -28.18 19.00 6.19
C LEU A 13 -27.87 18.02 5.05
N ARG A 14 -26.84 17.20 5.22
CA ARG A 14 -26.43 16.15 4.27
C ARG A 14 -26.08 14.87 5.02
N ASP A 15 -26.41 13.76 4.38
CA ASP A 15 -25.88 12.45 4.72
C ASP A 15 -24.40 12.38 4.26
N HIS A 16 -23.51 11.87 5.11
CA HIS A 16 -22.07 11.68 4.85
C HIS A 16 -21.69 10.19 4.90
N GLY A 17 -22.65 9.31 4.71
CA GLY A 17 -22.50 7.87 4.76
C GLY A 17 -23.30 7.25 5.90
N PRO A 18 -23.39 5.91 5.94
CA PRO A 18 -24.25 5.20 6.87
C PRO A 18 -24.20 5.74 8.31
N GLY A 19 -25.33 6.26 8.77
CA GLY A 19 -25.51 6.78 10.13
C GLY A 19 -24.79 8.09 10.48
N ARG A 20 -24.07 8.72 9.55
CA ARG A 20 -23.27 9.93 9.80
C ARG A 20 -23.81 11.14 9.05
N TRP A 21 -23.97 12.26 9.75
CA TRP A 21 -24.63 13.45 9.22
C TRP A 21 -23.77 14.71 9.32
N ILE A 22 -23.85 15.55 8.30
CA ILE A 22 -23.22 16.87 8.27
C ILE A 22 -24.29 17.93 8.15
N HIS A 23 -24.25 18.89 9.06
CA HIS A 23 -25.06 20.08 9.00
C HIS A 23 -24.17 21.30 8.72
N LEU A 24 -24.16 21.75 7.47
CA LEU A 24 -23.42 22.92 7.00
C LEU A 24 -24.21 24.20 7.30
N MET A 25 -23.62 25.10 8.08
CA MET A 25 -24.17 26.42 8.38
C MET A 25 -23.20 27.49 7.86
N ILE A 26 -23.59 28.20 6.80
CA ILE A 26 -22.76 29.23 6.17
C ILE A 26 -23.31 30.60 6.58
N ILE A 27 -22.42 31.47 7.05
CA ILE A 27 -22.74 32.83 7.47
C ILE A 27 -21.91 33.81 6.63
N GLY A 28 -22.57 34.60 5.80
CA GLY A 28 -21.96 35.72 5.08
C GLY A 28 -22.34 37.06 5.70
N ASP A 29 -21.42 38.02 5.63
CA ASP A 29 -21.71 39.41 5.95
C ASP A 29 -22.67 40.01 4.90
N GLY A 30 -23.77 40.61 5.34
CA GLY A 30 -24.72 41.32 4.47
C GLY A 30 -24.33 42.79 4.23
N PHE A 31 -23.17 43.24 4.76
CA PHE A 31 -22.61 44.57 4.62
C PHE A 31 -23.47 45.71 5.17
N ALA A 32 -24.38 45.40 6.11
CA ALA A 32 -25.20 46.44 6.73
C ALA A 32 -24.29 47.46 7.44
N ASN A 33 -24.52 48.74 7.14
CA ASN A 33 -23.76 49.89 7.62
C ASN A 33 -22.25 49.87 7.27
N ALA A 34 -21.79 49.02 6.35
CA ALA A 34 -20.36 48.90 6.00
C ALA A 34 -19.79 50.16 5.30
N SER A 35 -20.65 51.04 4.77
CA SER A 35 -20.24 52.35 4.25
C SER A 35 -20.01 53.39 5.35
N GLU A 36 -20.52 53.16 6.57
CA GLU A 36 -20.46 54.08 7.71
C GLU A 36 -19.51 53.58 8.80
N ALA A 37 -19.57 52.27 9.08
CA ALA A 37 -18.67 51.52 9.95
C ALA A 37 -17.57 50.88 9.10
N SER A 38 -16.30 51.22 9.34
CA SER A 38 -15.15 50.60 8.66
C SER A 38 -15.20 49.05 8.74
N LEU A 39 -14.45 48.36 7.87
CA LEU A 39 -14.24 46.92 7.97
C LEU A 39 -13.52 46.51 9.28
N ASP A 40 -13.00 47.45 10.05
CA ASP A 40 -12.34 47.22 11.34
C ASP A 40 -13.32 47.10 12.52
N GLU A 41 -14.62 47.37 12.32
CA GLU A 41 -15.63 47.30 13.38
C GLU A 41 -16.28 45.91 13.51
N MET A 42 -16.74 45.59 14.72
CA MET A 42 -17.56 44.41 14.95
C MET A 42 -18.87 44.50 14.17
N ALA A 43 -19.33 43.38 13.63
CA ALA A 43 -20.62 43.29 12.96
C ALA A 43 -21.79 43.50 13.96
N PRO A 44 -22.78 44.37 13.67
CA PRO A 44 -23.92 44.59 14.54
C PRO A 44 -24.78 43.34 14.63
N ASN A 45 -25.60 43.24 15.70
CA ASN A 45 -26.59 42.18 15.88
C ASN A 45 -26.02 40.74 15.83
N ALA A 46 -24.75 40.54 16.20
CA ALA A 46 -24.10 39.23 16.22
C ALA A 46 -24.81 38.18 17.11
N ALA A 47 -25.60 38.61 18.09
CA ALA A 47 -26.44 37.74 18.92
C ALA A 47 -27.49 36.99 18.09
N GLU A 48 -28.10 37.63 17.08
CA GLU A 48 -29.10 37.01 16.20
C GLU A 48 -28.50 35.85 15.38
N VAL A 49 -27.23 35.96 15.00
CA VAL A 49 -26.48 34.88 14.34
C VAL A 49 -26.29 33.70 15.29
N GLY A 50 -25.93 33.96 16.55
CA GLY A 50 -25.80 32.92 17.56
C GLY A 50 -27.11 32.17 17.81
N ASP A 51 -28.22 32.90 17.95
CA ASP A 51 -29.54 32.30 18.13
C ASP A 51 -29.99 31.48 16.91
N PHE A 52 -29.71 31.98 15.70
CA PHE A 52 -29.93 31.22 14.46
C PHE A 52 -29.14 29.90 14.44
N LEU A 53 -27.84 29.94 14.75
CA LEU A 53 -26.99 28.74 14.76
C LEU A 53 -27.52 27.68 15.72
N ILE A 54 -27.94 28.09 16.92
CA ILE A 54 -28.47 27.19 17.94
C ILE A 54 -29.82 26.61 17.54
N GLN A 55 -30.70 27.43 16.99
CA GLN A 55 -31.99 26.97 16.51
C GLN A 55 -31.83 25.96 15.37
N GLN A 56 -30.92 26.22 14.42
CA GLN A 56 -30.67 25.30 13.30
C GLN A 56 -30.01 24.00 13.78
N ALA A 57 -29.04 24.08 14.70
CA ALA A 57 -28.42 22.90 15.31
C ALA A 57 -29.49 22.01 15.98
N ALA A 58 -30.31 22.57 16.88
CA ALA A 58 -31.37 21.81 17.55
C ALA A 58 -32.40 21.18 16.59
N GLN A 59 -32.74 21.88 15.50
CA GLN A 59 -33.63 21.34 14.47
C GLN A 59 -32.99 20.16 13.73
N ALA A 60 -31.72 20.28 13.36
CA ALA A 60 -30.98 19.21 12.68
C ALA A 60 -30.82 17.99 13.60
N GLU A 61 -30.36 18.20 14.83
CA GLU A 61 -30.18 17.13 15.83
C GLU A 61 -31.49 16.38 16.09
N SER A 62 -32.59 17.10 16.34
CA SER A 62 -33.90 16.49 16.59
C SER A 62 -34.46 15.70 15.40
N PHE A 63 -34.15 16.13 14.18
CA PHE A 63 -34.57 15.42 12.97
C PHE A 63 -33.71 14.16 12.73
N VAL A 64 -32.41 14.28 12.92
CA VAL A 64 -31.45 13.21 12.65
C VAL A 64 -31.50 12.12 13.72
N SER A 65 -31.70 12.47 15.00
CA SER A 65 -31.76 11.50 16.10
C SER A 65 -32.92 10.51 15.97
N THR A 66 -33.93 10.82 15.15
CA THR A 66 -35.05 9.91 14.86
C THR A 66 -34.85 9.07 13.60
N GLN A 67 -33.75 9.29 12.87
CA GLN A 67 -33.43 8.50 11.69
C GLN A 67 -32.91 7.12 12.09
N PRO A 68 -33.36 6.04 11.45
CA PRO A 68 -32.82 4.70 11.66
C PRO A 68 -31.31 4.67 11.42
N GLY A 69 -30.57 4.03 12.32
CA GLY A 69 -29.12 3.85 12.17
C GLY A 69 -28.28 5.10 12.41
N PHE A 70 -28.80 6.15 13.07
CA PHE A 70 -27.98 7.29 13.49
C PHE A 70 -26.81 6.85 14.37
N ILE A 71 -25.60 7.27 14.01
CA ILE A 71 -24.34 7.01 14.71
C ILE A 71 -23.76 8.33 15.24
N ALA A 72 -23.57 9.33 14.38
CA ALA A 72 -22.92 10.58 14.74
C ALA A 72 -23.29 11.75 13.80
N GLY A 73 -23.09 12.99 14.26
CA GLY A 73 -23.29 14.19 13.46
C GLY A 73 -22.23 15.27 13.68
N ALA A 74 -22.07 16.16 12.70
CA ALA A 74 -21.21 17.34 12.83
C ALA A 74 -21.91 18.60 12.33
N HIS A 75 -21.78 19.68 13.09
CA HIS A 75 -22.14 21.02 12.69
C HIS A 75 -20.91 21.73 12.12
N LEU A 76 -20.89 21.97 10.81
CA LEU A 76 -19.85 22.74 10.13
C LEU A 76 -20.28 24.21 10.00
N VAL A 77 -19.72 25.07 10.85
CA VAL A 77 -20.00 26.52 10.83
C VAL A 77 -18.95 27.24 10.00
N ILE A 78 -19.34 27.69 8.80
CA ILE A 78 -18.47 28.36 7.83
C ILE A 78 -18.70 29.87 7.89
N LEU A 79 -17.67 30.60 8.29
CA LEU A 79 -17.70 32.06 8.41
C LEU A 79 -17.14 32.70 7.12
N CYS A 80 -17.99 33.38 6.36
CA CYS A 80 -17.68 34.06 5.10
C CYS A 80 -17.61 35.58 5.29
N GLY A 81 -16.78 36.03 6.25
CA GLY A 81 -16.56 37.45 6.53
C GLY A 81 -15.58 38.12 5.56
N TRP A 82 -15.69 39.45 5.42
CA TRP A 82 -14.85 40.28 4.54
C TRP A 82 -13.88 41.21 5.30
N GLY A 83 -13.65 40.96 6.60
CA GLY A 83 -12.72 41.73 7.43
C GLY A 83 -13.30 42.14 8.79
N ARG A 84 -14.63 42.34 8.85
CA ARG A 84 -15.34 42.70 10.10
C ARG A 84 -15.28 41.59 11.13
N GLY A 85 -15.08 41.97 12.39
CA GLY A 85 -15.10 41.04 13.51
C GLY A 85 -16.52 40.53 13.81
N LEU A 86 -16.64 39.25 14.15
CA LEU A 86 -17.90 38.63 14.56
C LEU A 86 -17.69 37.92 15.90
N MET A 87 -18.50 38.26 16.91
CA MET A 87 -18.54 37.55 18.18
C MET A 87 -19.95 37.01 18.39
N CYS A 88 -20.11 35.71 18.17
CA CYS A 88 -21.38 35.01 18.37
C CYS A 88 -21.14 33.73 19.17
N ARG A 89 -22.23 33.20 19.73
CA ARG A 89 -22.22 31.92 20.45
C ARG A 89 -22.40 30.77 19.46
N LEU A 90 -21.52 29.77 19.56
CA LEU A 90 -21.68 28.51 18.83
C LEU A 90 -22.69 27.60 19.54
N PRO A 91 -23.34 26.68 18.81
CA PRO A 91 -24.20 25.68 19.43
C PRO A 91 -23.42 24.79 20.39
N ALA A 92 -24.06 24.37 21.48
CA ALA A 92 -23.55 23.26 22.28
C ALA A 92 -24.04 21.97 21.63
N PRO A 93 -23.15 21.04 21.24
CA PRO A 93 -23.57 19.82 20.56
C PRO A 93 -24.36 18.90 21.51
N GLY A 94 -25.37 18.23 20.97
CA GLY A 94 -26.03 17.10 21.60
C GLY A 94 -25.13 15.85 21.68
N VAL A 95 -25.61 14.79 22.34
CA VAL A 95 -24.89 13.51 22.41
C VAL A 95 -24.69 12.94 21.00
N GLY A 96 -23.46 12.55 20.66
CA GLY A 96 -23.11 12.05 19.34
C GLY A 96 -22.93 13.15 18.28
N TRP A 97 -22.94 14.43 18.67
CA TRP A 97 -22.66 15.56 17.79
C TRP A 97 -21.37 16.29 18.16
N THR A 98 -20.75 16.91 17.16
CA THR A 98 -19.62 17.85 17.35
C THR A 98 -19.83 19.14 16.57
N VAL A 99 -19.11 20.19 16.93
CA VAL A 99 -19.17 21.51 16.28
C VAL A 99 -17.78 21.92 15.81
N ILE A 100 -17.60 21.95 14.49
CA ILE A 100 -16.36 22.38 13.85
C ILE A 100 -16.62 23.70 13.14
N HIS A 101 -15.81 24.72 13.41
CA HIS A 101 -16.01 26.05 12.85
C HIS A 101 -14.70 26.63 12.32
N ALA A 102 -14.77 27.32 11.18
CA ALA A 102 -13.64 28.07 10.65
C ALA A 102 -14.12 29.09 9.61
N PRO A 103 -13.31 30.13 9.33
CA PRO A 103 -13.49 30.96 8.14
C PRO A 103 -13.43 30.13 6.85
N ALA A 104 -14.15 30.57 5.81
CA ALA A 104 -14.15 29.89 4.52
C ALA A 104 -12.75 29.74 3.90
N ALA A 105 -11.89 30.75 4.08
CA ALA A 105 -10.50 30.70 3.62
C ALA A 105 -9.66 29.64 4.35
N ASP A 106 -9.95 29.42 5.63
CA ASP A 106 -9.26 28.42 6.44
C ASP A 106 -9.74 27.01 6.07
N PHE A 107 -11.04 26.79 5.83
CA PHE A 107 -11.52 25.50 5.28
C PHE A 107 -10.93 25.21 3.90
N ALA A 108 -10.81 26.20 3.02
CA ALA A 108 -10.14 26.04 1.73
C ALA A 108 -8.65 25.67 1.91
N THR A 109 -7.99 26.23 2.93
CA THR A 109 -6.61 25.89 3.29
C THR A 109 -6.52 24.46 3.81
N ILE A 110 -7.38 24.06 4.75
CA ILE A 110 -7.47 22.69 5.30
C ILE A 110 -7.62 21.67 4.17
N GLY A 111 -8.54 21.90 3.23
CA GLY A 111 -8.73 21.03 2.08
C GLY A 111 -7.51 20.98 1.14
N ALA A 112 -6.81 22.10 0.94
CA ALA A 112 -5.57 22.13 0.15
C ALA A 112 -4.40 21.38 0.83
N LEU A 113 -4.43 21.24 2.15
CA LEU A 113 -3.49 20.41 2.91
C LEU A 113 -3.82 18.91 2.84
N GLY A 114 -4.94 18.54 2.21
CA GLY A 114 -5.38 17.15 2.08
C GLY A 114 -6.08 16.60 3.31
N VAL A 115 -6.53 17.48 4.22
CA VAL A 115 -7.31 17.08 5.40
C VAL A 115 -8.79 17.06 5.01
N ASP A 116 -9.41 15.89 5.15
CA ASP A 116 -10.83 15.71 4.87
C ASP A 116 -11.69 15.86 6.16
N LEU A 117 -13.00 15.60 6.03
CA LEU A 117 -13.88 15.73 7.18
C LEU A 117 -13.76 14.56 8.17
N ASP A 118 -13.44 13.36 7.69
CA ASP A 118 -13.26 12.18 8.53
C ASP A 118 -12.04 12.40 9.45
N ASP A 119 -10.99 13.03 8.92
CA ASP A 119 -9.82 13.48 9.67
C ASP A 119 -10.19 14.47 10.79
N LEU A 120 -11.02 15.48 10.48
CA LEU A 120 -11.48 16.44 11.48
C LEU A 120 -12.33 15.78 12.56
N TRP A 121 -13.19 14.82 12.21
CA TRP A 121 -13.94 14.04 13.18
C TRP A 121 -13.03 13.25 14.13
N ARG A 122 -11.99 12.59 13.59
CA ARG A 122 -11.03 11.84 14.42
C ARG A 122 -10.21 12.78 15.31
N MET A 123 -9.88 13.97 14.84
CA MET A 123 -9.24 15.01 15.66
C MET A 123 -10.15 15.44 16.82
N GLU A 124 -11.45 15.65 16.59
CA GLU A 124 -12.43 15.95 17.66
C GLU A 124 -12.57 14.78 18.65
N GLN A 125 -12.68 13.53 18.18
CA GLN A 125 -12.70 12.35 19.06
C GLN A 125 -11.43 12.26 19.92
N GLN A 126 -10.27 12.61 19.35
CA GLN A 126 -9.02 12.66 20.09
C GLN A 126 -9.05 13.76 21.17
N GLN A 127 -9.61 14.94 20.87
CA GLN A 127 -9.79 16.01 21.88
C GLN A 127 -10.70 15.56 23.03
N GLU A 128 -11.80 14.88 22.73
CA GLU A 128 -12.73 14.35 23.73
C GLU A 128 -12.03 13.36 24.67
N ARG A 129 -11.34 12.36 24.11
CA ARG A 129 -10.61 11.36 24.92
C ARG A 129 -9.51 11.98 25.79
N LEU A 130 -8.78 12.96 25.26
CA LEU A 130 -7.78 13.69 26.05
C LEU A 130 -8.44 14.49 27.18
N THR A 131 -9.59 15.12 26.91
CA THR A 131 -10.34 15.89 27.91
C THR A 131 -10.86 15.00 29.04
N GLU A 132 -11.41 13.82 28.70
CA GLU A 132 -11.82 12.80 29.67
C GLU A 132 -10.65 12.31 30.54
N ALA A 133 -9.47 12.18 29.95
CA ALA A 133 -8.27 11.81 30.68
C ALA A 133 -7.78 12.91 31.64
N GLY A 134 -8.22 14.17 31.48
CA GLY A 134 -7.81 15.33 32.27
C GLY A 134 -6.81 16.26 31.56
N ILE A 135 -6.67 16.13 30.24
CA ILE A 135 -5.77 16.93 29.40
C ILE A 135 -6.60 17.99 28.67
N ARG A 136 -6.30 19.28 28.90
CA ARG A 136 -7.00 20.39 28.23
C ARG A 136 -6.11 21.08 27.22
N LEU A 137 -6.61 21.30 26.01
CA LEU A 137 -5.91 22.05 24.96
C LEU A 137 -6.42 23.50 24.93
N LEU A 138 -5.50 24.46 25.04
CA LEU A 138 -5.79 25.87 24.83
C LEU A 138 -5.30 26.28 23.44
N ASN A 139 -6.23 26.34 22.48
CA ASN A 139 -5.97 26.79 21.11
C ASN A 139 -6.64 28.15 20.86
N LEU A 140 -5.83 29.22 20.85
CA LEU A 140 -6.34 30.59 20.70
C LEU A 140 -6.53 31.02 19.23
N ASN A 141 -5.92 30.34 18.26
CA ASN A 141 -5.88 30.78 16.86
C ASN A 141 -6.72 29.90 15.90
N GLY A 142 -7.78 29.29 16.41
CA GLY A 142 -8.82 28.62 15.62
C GLY A 142 -8.44 27.27 15.00
N THR A 143 -9.37 26.67 14.25
CA THR A 143 -9.28 25.29 13.74
C THR A 143 -8.10 25.05 12.82
N LEU A 144 -7.75 25.98 11.92
CA LEU A 144 -6.58 25.82 11.04
C LEU A 144 -5.26 25.70 11.84
N ASN A 145 -5.13 26.47 12.93
CA ASN A 145 -3.97 26.39 13.80
C ASN A 145 -3.88 25.01 14.48
N LEU A 146 -5.02 24.50 14.96
CA LEU A 146 -5.08 23.18 15.59
C LEU A 146 -4.79 22.06 14.59
N VAL A 147 -5.37 22.12 13.40
CA VAL A 147 -5.12 21.14 12.32
C VAL A 147 -3.64 21.09 11.96
N GLN A 148 -2.99 22.25 11.83
CA GLN A 148 -1.56 22.27 11.50
C GLN A 148 -0.68 21.82 12.68
N TYR A 149 -1.03 22.16 13.91
CA TYR A 149 -0.37 21.60 15.10
C TYR A 149 -0.49 20.07 15.11
N TRP A 150 -1.71 19.57 14.95
CA TRP A 150 -2.04 18.14 14.88
C TRP A 150 -1.24 17.40 13.80
N ARG A 151 -1.17 17.95 12.57
CA ARG A 151 -0.33 17.38 11.49
C ARG A 151 1.15 17.38 11.85
N SER A 152 1.64 18.44 12.52
CA SER A 152 3.06 18.55 12.91
C SER A 152 3.49 17.55 13.99
N THR A 153 2.53 16.95 14.67
CA THR A 153 2.71 15.97 15.75
C THR A 153 2.22 14.57 15.33
N ASN A 154 2.33 14.24 14.03
CA ASN A 154 1.92 12.94 13.46
C ASN A 154 0.46 12.59 13.81
N ASN A 155 -0.43 13.59 13.71
CA ASN A 155 -1.85 13.47 14.01
C ASN A 155 -2.15 13.11 15.48
N LEU A 156 -1.24 13.41 16.40
CA LEU A 156 -1.51 13.42 17.84
C LEU A 156 -1.75 14.85 18.32
N LEU A 157 -2.65 15.06 19.28
CA LEU A 157 -2.87 16.38 19.87
C LEU A 157 -2.01 16.68 21.10
N THR A 158 -1.11 15.78 21.46
CA THR A 158 -0.12 15.98 22.52
C THR A 158 1.28 15.76 21.98
N PRO A 159 2.31 16.42 22.53
CA PRO A 159 3.68 16.05 22.24
C PRO A 159 3.92 14.60 22.66
N ASN A 160 4.68 13.87 21.86
CA ASN A 160 4.96 12.46 22.13
C ASN A 160 6.15 12.31 23.07
N VAL A 161 5.93 12.58 24.36
CA VAL A 161 6.94 12.58 25.42
C VAL A 161 6.53 11.67 26.58
N ASP A 162 7.53 11.09 27.26
CA ASP A 162 7.36 10.23 28.44
C ASP A 162 7.39 11.01 29.77
N GLY A 163 7.65 12.33 29.72
CA GLY A 163 7.67 13.21 30.88
C GLY A 163 6.33 13.95 31.08
N GLY A 164 5.75 13.83 32.28
CA GLY A 164 4.60 14.64 32.70
C GLY A 164 3.69 13.96 33.71
N SER A 165 2.58 14.60 34.02
CA SER A 165 1.49 14.06 34.83
C SER A 165 0.16 14.56 34.30
N VAL A 166 -0.90 13.76 34.46
CA VAL A 166 -2.27 14.15 34.14
C VAL A 166 -3.01 14.35 35.47
N PRO A 167 -3.81 15.43 35.66
CA PRO A 167 -4.28 16.40 34.67
C PRO A 167 -3.23 17.44 34.27
N VAL A 168 -3.32 17.93 33.02
CA VAL A 168 -2.43 18.98 32.47
C VAL A 168 -3.19 19.86 31.48
N THR A 169 -2.76 21.12 31.35
CA THR A 169 -3.23 22.02 30.29
C THR A 169 -2.09 22.32 29.33
N ILE A 170 -2.29 22.08 28.04
CA ILE A 170 -1.32 22.32 26.97
C ILE A 170 -1.77 23.56 26.21
N SER A 171 -0.90 24.57 26.13
CA SER A 171 -1.12 25.73 25.28
C SER A 171 -0.58 25.43 23.89
N VAL A 172 -1.44 25.46 22.87
CA VAL A 172 -1.04 25.30 21.47
C VAL A 172 -0.44 26.63 21.00
N GLY A 173 0.72 26.59 20.36
CA GLY A 173 1.33 27.77 19.74
C GLY A 173 0.39 28.42 18.74
N THR A 174 0.46 29.75 18.55
CA THR A 174 -0.46 30.48 17.66
C THR A 174 0.08 30.65 16.23
N ASP A 175 1.27 30.17 15.94
CA ASP A 175 2.03 30.43 14.72
C ASP A 175 1.90 29.34 13.65
N TYR A 176 1.16 28.25 13.91
CA TYR A 176 0.95 27.17 12.95
C TYR A 176 0.11 27.57 11.72
N VAL A 177 -0.65 28.66 11.78
CA VAL A 177 -1.44 29.15 10.63
C VAL A 177 -0.54 29.56 9.45
N LEU A 178 0.63 30.14 9.71
CA LEU A 178 1.54 30.59 8.65
C LEU A 178 2.13 29.43 7.81
N PRO A 179 2.74 28.38 8.39
CA PRO A 179 3.23 27.24 7.61
C PRO A 179 2.09 26.55 6.85
N ALA A 180 0.91 26.40 7.46
CA ALA A 180 -0.27 25.83 6.80
C ALA A 180 -0.65 26.59 5.52
N ARG A 181 -0.71 27.93 5.59
CA ARG A 181 -1.04 28.78 4.43
C ARG A 181 0.05 28.76 3.36
N ARG A 182 1.33 28.72 3.77
CA ARG A 182 2.47 28.62 2.83
C ARG A 182 2.44 27.30 2.05
N GLU A 183 2.25 26.19 2.75
CA GLU A 183 2.15 24.86 2.16
C GLU A 183 0.96 24.77 1.20
N ALA A 184 -0.24 25.21 1.63
CA ALA A 184 -1.43 25.23 0.78
C ALA A 184 -1.24 26.11 -0.47
N PHE A 185 -0.63 27.29 -0.33
CA PHE A 185 -0.33 28.17 -1.46
C PHE A 185 0.59 27.48 -2.48
N SER A 186 1.62 26.79 -2.00
CA SER A 186 2.56 26.08 -2.86
C SER A 186 1.93 24.90 -3.61
N ARG A 187 1.19 24.06 -2.87
CA ARG A 187 0.45 22.89 -3.40
C ARG A 187 -0.55 23.29 -4.48
N LEU A 188 -1.33 24.35 -4.25
CA LEU A 188 -2.29 24.82 -5.23
C LEU A 188 -1.61 25.49 -6.44
N GLY A 189 -0.44 26.11 -6.23
CA GLY A 189 0.28 26.87 -7.24
C GLY A 189 -0.62 27.83 -8.00
N LEU A 190 -1.43 28.61 -7.28
CA LEU A 190 -2.36 29.55 -7.89
C LEU A 190 -1.60 30.64 -8.64
N GLN A 191 -1.81 30.71 -9.95
CA GLN A 191 -1.15 31.65 -10.84
C GLN A 191 -2.12 32.28 -11.83
N SER A 192 -1.67 33.33 -12.52
CA SER A 192 -2.36 33.96 -13.63
C SER A 192 -1.43 33.90 -14.85
N LEU A 193 -1.82 33.15 -15.88
CA LEU A 193 -1.03 32.96 -17.09
C LEU A 193 -1.63 33.75 -18.25
N SER A 194 -0.80 34.39 -19.07
CA SER A 194 -1.25 35.09 -20.28
C SER A 194 -1.86 34.10 -21.27
N TRP A 195 -3.06 34.38 -21.76
CA TRP A 195 -3.68 33.57 -22.81
C TRP A 195 -3.00 33.78 -24.18
N ARG A 196 -2.53 35.00 -24.45
CA ARG A 196 -1.77 35.44 -25.63
C ARG A 196 -0.84 36.59 -25.20
N GLU A 197 0.12 36.99 -26.02
CA GLU A 197 1.07 38.08 -25.70
C GLU A 197 0.39 39.34 -25.14
N ASP A 198 -0.66 39.83 -25.81
CA ASP A 198 -1.45 41.00 -25.39
C ASP A 198 -2.87 40.60 -24.88
N GLY A 199 -3.03 39.35 -24.44
CA GLY A 199 -4.32 38.76 -24.07
C GLY A 199 -4.69 38.92 -22.60
N PRO A 200 -5.92 38.50 -22.21
CA PRO A 200 -6.28 38.42 -20.80
C PRO A 200 -5.42 37.37 -20.07
N PHE A 201 -5.27 37.57 -18.77
CA PHE A 201 -4.69 36.57 -17.89
C PHE A 201 -5.78 35.58 -17.43
N ILE A 202 -5.46 34.29 -17.52
CA ILE A 202 -6.32 33.22 -17.05
C ILE A 202 -5.80 32.71 -15.71
N ARG A 203 -6.69 32.66 -14.71
CA ARG A 203 -6.37 32.07 -13.42
C ARG A 203 -6.26 30.56 -13.57
N VAL A 204 -5.12 30.03 -13.15
CA VAL A 204 -4.81 28.60 -13.18
C VAL A 204 -4.46 28.10 -11.78
N ARG A 205 -4.56 26.79 -11.61
CA ARG A 205 -4.00 26.06 -10.46
C ARG A 205 -3.18 24.89 -10.99
N ARG A 206 -2.24 24.35 -10.21
CA ARG A 206 -1.54 23.12 -10.59
C ARG A 206 -2.53 21.99 -10.84
N LYS A 207 -2.28 21.18 -11.87
CA LYS A 207 -3.14 20.05 -12.25
C LYS A 207 -3.26 19.04 -11.12
N ALA A 208 -2.13 18.71 -10.50
CA ALA A 208 -2.08 17.89 -9.29
C ALA A 208 -1.57 18.74 -8.12
N THR A 209 -2.22 18.64 -6.97
CA THR A 209 -1.86 19.37 -5.73
C THR A 209 -0.90 18.59 -4.84
N SER A 210 -0.61 17.35 -5.21
CA SER A 210 0.38 16.45 -4.62
C SER A 210 0.90 15.52 -5.71
N SER A 211 2.11 15.02 -5.53
CA SER A 211 2.70 13.97 -6.35
C SER A 211 3.54 13.10 -5.44
N TRP A 212 3.54 11.80 -5.69
CA TRP A 212 4.44 10.89 -4.99
C TRP A 212 5.89 11.11 -5.42
N PHE A 213 6.12 11.48 -6.68
CA PHE A 213 7.45 11.50 -7.30
C PHE A 213 8.15 12.86 -7.28
N ASN A 214 7.38 13.94 -7.16
CA ASN A 214 7.88 15.30 -7.32
C ASN A 214 7.27 16.18 -6.23
N GLU A 215 8.03 17.15 -5.76
CA GLU A 215 7.48 18.22 -4.94
C GLU A 215 6.43 19.00 -5.74
N PRO A 216 5.38 19.52 -5.10
CA PRO A 216 4.35 20.29 -5.80
C PRO A 216 4.92 21.44 -6.64
N GLU A 217 5.99 22.09 -6.18
CA GLU A 217 6.69 23.18 -6.84
C GLU A 217 7.23 22.80 -8.22
N ASP A 218 7.63 21.54 -8.39
CA ASP A 218 8.28 21.00 -9.59
C ASP A 218 7.28 20.56 -10.66
N LEU A 219 6.00 20.43 -10.31
CA LEU A 219 4.92 20.15 -11.24
C LEU A 219 4.61 21.40 -12.06
N LYS A 220 5.00 21.42 -13.33
CA LYS A 220 4.82 22.59 -14.22
C LYS A 220 3.52 22.54 -15.03
N GLN A 221 2.61 21.62 -14.69
CA GLN A 221 1.31 21.43 -15.33
C GLN A 221 0.21 22.18 -14.56
N TYR A 222 -0.58 22.98 -15.27
CA TYR A 222 -1.64 23.81 -14.72
C TYR A 222 -2.96 23.61 -15.45
N MET A 223 -4.07 23.84 -14.75
CA MET A 223 -5.43 23.74 -15.27
C MET A 223 -6.15 25.10 -15.19
N ALA A 224 -6.84 25.49 -16.27
CA ALA A 224 -7.63 26.72 -16.33
C ALA A 224 -8.97 26.55 -15.61
N MET A 225 -9.00 26.84 -14.32
CA MET A 225 -10.14 26.49 -13.45
C MET A 225 -11.50 27.00 -13.91
N GLY A 226 -11.58 28.25 -14.38
CA GLY A 226 -12.82 28.80 -14.91
C GLY A 226 -13.34 28.01 -16.13
N MET A 227 -12.44 27.61 -17.03
CA MET A 227 -12.79 26.87 -18.24
C MET A 227 -13.14 25.41 -17.92
N VAL A 228 -12.40 24.78 -16.99
CA VAL A 228 -12.69 23.41 -16.52
C VAL A 228 -14.07 23.34 -15.86
N MET A 229 -14.46 24.35 -15.08
CA MET A 229 -15.82 24.42 -14.51
C MET A 229 -16.93 24.51 -15.57
N HIS A 230 -16.59 24.90 -16.81
CA HIS A 230 -17.49 24.90 -17.96
C HIS A 230 -17.30 23.68 -18.88
N GLY A 231 -16.56 22.65 -18.43
CA GLY A 231 -16.36 21.38 -19.13
C GLY A 231 -15.31 21.39 -20.24
N GLU A 232 -14.51 22.46 -20.35
CA GLU A 232 -13.37 22.50 -21.28
C GLU A 232 -12.21 21.63 -20.78
N THR A 233 -11.48 21.01 -21.71
CA THR A 233 -10.26 20.23 -21.44
C THR A 233 -9.04 21.03 -21.87
N ILE A 234 -8.71 22.04 -21.06
CA ILE A 234 -7.63 22.99 -21.30
C ILE A 234 -6.69 23.02 -20.09
N GLY A 235 -5.41 22.83 -20.36
CA GLY A 235 -4.32 23.00 -19.41
C GLY A 235 -3.20 23.87 -19.98
N ALA A 236 -2.17 24.10 -19.19
CA ALA A 236 -0.98 24.81 -19.59
C ALA A 236 0.27 24.22 -18.96
N VAL A 237 1.40 24.33 -19.65
CA VAL A 237 2.73 24.12 -19.11
C VAL A 237 3.39 25.48 -18.91
N ALA A 238 3.84 25.77 -17.69
CA ALA A 238 4.52 27.02 -17.37
C ALA A 238 5.81 26.76 -16.59
N ILE A 239 6.94 27.20 -17.15
CA ILE A 239 8.27 27.10 -16.57
C ILE A 239 8.81 28.51 -16.35
N ASP A 240 9.40 28.75 -15.18
CA ASP A 240 9.95 30.06 -14.82
C ASP A 240 10.98 30.54 -15.87
N GLY A 241 10.83 31.78 -16.30
CA GLY A 241 11.69 32.40 -17.32
C GLY A 241 11.29 32.10 -18.78
N PHE A 242 10.25 31.33 -19.03
CA PHE A 242 9.73 31.01 -20.37
C PHE A 242 8.24 31.33 -20.50
N ALA A 243 7.76 31.53 -21.73
CA ALA A 243 6.36 31.77 -22.00
C ALA A 243 5.51 30.48 -21.87
N PRO A 244 4.24 30.57 -21.44
CA PRO A 244 3.40 29.39 -21.24
C PRO A 244 3.02 28.71 -22.56
N VAL A 245 2.86 27.38 -22.50
CA VAL A 245 2.32 26.56 -23.60
C VAL A 245 0.95 26.04 -23.19
N TRP A 246 -0.09 26.53 -23.85
CA TRP A 246 -1.47 26.07 -23.66
C TRP A 246 -1.71 24.77 -24.42
N VAL A 247 -2.41 23.83 -23.78
CA VAL A 247 -2.70 22.50 -24.31
C VAL A 247 -4.20 22.26 -24.21
N GLU A 248 -4.84 21.95 -25.34
CA GLU A 248 -6.29 21.76 -25.44
C GLU A 248 -6.64 20.48 -26.18
N ILE A 249 -7.66 19.79 -25.68
CA ILE A 249 -8.41 18.79 -26.46
C ILE A 249 -9.83 19.34 -26.67
N PRO A 250 -10.24 19.62 -27.92
CA PRO A 250 -11.56 20.19 -28.19
C PRO A 250 -12.70 19.28 -27.73
N LYS A 251 -13.80 19.87 -27.25
CA LYS A 251 -15.03 19.14 -26.87
C LYS A 251 -15.63 18.28 -27.98
N VAL A 252 -15.36 18.62 -29.24
CA VAL A 252 -15.86 17.88 -30.42
C VAL A 252 -15.23 16.49 -30.57
N CYS A 253 -14.11 16.22 -29.89
CA CYS A 253 -13.37 14.97 -30.01
C CYS A 253 -13.91 13.82 -29.13
N GLY A 254 -15.07 13.99 -28.48
CA GLY A 254 -15.76 12.90 -27.78
C GLY A 254 -16.06 13.18 -26.31
N SER A 255 -16.37 12.10 -25.59
CA SER A 255 -16.80 12.12 -24.19
C SER A 255 -15.72 12.70 -23.27
N HIS A 256 -16.12 13.17 -22.09
CA HIS A 256 -15.17 13.68 -21.09
C HIS A 256 -14.21 12.57 -20.60
N THR A 257 -14.71 11.35 -20.46
CA THR A 257 -13.95 10.15 -20.05
C THR A 257 -12.87 9.76 -21.06
N TYR A 258 -13.06 10.06 -22.35
CA TYR A 258 -12.05 9.85 -23.38
C TYR A 258 -11.03 10.99 -23.45
N ARG A 259 -11.47 12.25 -23.31
CA ARG A 259 -10.60 13.44 -23.44
C ARG A 259 -9.66 13.65 -22.26
N VAL A 260 -10.09 13.41 -21.02
CA VAL A 260 -9.26 13.69 -19.83
C VAL A 260 -7.97 12.85 -19.79
N PRO A 261 -8.01 11.52 -19.98
CA PRO A 261 -6.78 10.72 -20.03
C PRO A 261 -5.85 11.13 -21.18
N MET A 262 -6.41 11.50 -22.33
CA MET A 262 -5.60 12.02 -23.44
C MET A 262 -4.95 13.35 -23.09
N LEU A 263 -5.65 14.25 -22.39
CA LEU A 263 -5.09 15.53 -21.92
C LEU A 263 -3.88 15.27 -21.00
N ASP A 264 -3.98 14.26 -20.14
CA ASP A 264 -2.90 13.87 -19.24
C ASP A 264 -1.64 13.40 -19.97
N ILE A 265 -1.81 12.63 -21.05
CA ILE A 265 -0.70 12.17 -21.90
C ILE A 265 -0.06 13.37 -22.61
N VAL A 266 -0.85 14.20 -23.30
CA VAL A 266 -0.30 15.28 -24.12
C VAL A 266 0.32 16.40 -23.28
N ILE A 267 -0.25 16.72 -22.11
CA ILE A 267 0.31 17.74 -21.21
C ILE A 267 1.61 17.23 -20.55
N GLY A 268 1.69 15.93 -20.23
CA GLY A 268 2.91 15.30 -19.70
C GLY A 268 4.06 15.36 -20.71
N TRP A 269 3.81 14.97 -21.96
CA TRP A 269 4.82 15.08 -23.03
C TRP A 269 5.18 16.52 -23.35
N THR A 270 4.22 17.44 -23.30
CA THR A 270 4.48 18.88 -23.47
C THR A 270 5.38 19.40 -22.35
N GLU A 271 5.13 19.03 -21.09
CA GLU A 271 5.98 19.43 -19.97
C GLU A 271 7.43 18.95 -20.16
N ARG A 272 7.63 17.67 -20.48
CA ARG A 272 8.98 17.11 -20.71
C ARG A 272 9.67 17.80 -21.88
N ALA A 273 8.98 18.04 -22.98
CA ALA A 273 9.54 18.75 -24.13
C ALA A 273 9.96 20.19 -23.79
N VAL A 274 9.10 20.93 -23.08
CA VAL A 274 9.39 22.31 -22.67
C VAL A 274 10.52 22.36 -21.63
N LYS A 275 10.54 21.45 -20.64
CA LYS A 275 11.66 21.29 -19.67
C LYS A 275 12.98 21.02 -20.39
N ALA A 276 12.99 20.07 -21.34
CA ALA A 276 14.18 19.73 -22.11
C ALA A 276 14.70 20.92 -22.93
N LEU A 277 13.82 21.66 -23.62
CA LEU A 277 14.18 22.87 -24.35
C LEU A 277 14.68 23.99 -23.42
N ALA A 278 14.00 24.20 -22.29
CA ALA A 278 14.38 25.18 -21.27
C ALA A 278 15.80 24.91 -20.74
N SER A 279 16.14 23.65 -20.44
CA SER A 279 17.48 23.25 -19.97
C SER A 279 18.60 23.56 -20.98
N ALA A 280 18.26 23.63 -22.28
CA ALA A 280 19.18 24.00 -23.36
C ALA A 280 19.17 25.51 -23.67
N GLY A 281 18.42 26.33 -22.94
CA GLY A 281 18.22 27.75 -23.22
C GLY A 281 17.43 28.02 -24.50
N LYS A 282 16.56 27.08 -24.89
CA LYS A 282 15.78 27.06 -26.15
C LYS A 282 14.27 26.90 -25.90
N GLY A 283 13.79 27.21 -24.70
CA GLY A 283 12.36 27.16 -24.38
C GLY A 283 11.54 28.24 -25.10
N PRO A 284 10.21 28.18 -24.98
CA PRO A 284 9.28 29.10 -25.62
C PRO A 284 9.49 30.54 -25.13
N ASP A 285 9.64 31.47 -26.07
CA ASP A 285 9.79 32.91 -25.84
C ASP A 285 8.50 33.70 -26.08
N GLN A 286 7.45 33.03 -26.57
CA GLN A 286 6.10 33.56 -26.76
C GLN A 286 5.04 32.52 -26.38
N VAL A 287 3.84 32.98 -26.04
CA VAL A 287 2.71 32.11 -25.67
C VAL A 287 2.34 31.21 -26.87
N LEU A 288 2.34 29.89 -26.64
CA LEU A 288 2.01 28.90 -27.65
C LEU A 288 0.68 28.21 -27.36
N HIS A 289 -0.03 27.77 -28.41
CA HIS A 289 -1.27 26.99 -28.30
C HIS A 289 -1.14 25.67 -29.05
N LEU A 290 -1.26 24.56 -28.35
CA LEU A 290 -1.25 23.21 -28.92
C LEU A 290 -2.65 22.59 -28.78
N THR A 291 -3.31 22.35 -29.91
CA THR A 291 -4.62 21.71 -29.95
C THR A 291 -4.47 20.28 -30.45
N PHE A 292 -5.01 19.30 -29.73
CA PHE A 292 -4.96 17.88 -30.10
C PHE A 292 -6.34 17.40 -30.53
N GLN A 293 -6.50 17.14 -31.82
CA GLN A 293 -7.69 16.52 -32.40
C GLN A 293 -7.53 15.01 -32.36
N ILE A 294 -8.34 14.36 -31.53
CA ILE A 294 -8.41 12.90 -31.39
C ILE A 294 -9.67 12.37 -32.10
N PRO A 295 -9.63 11.14 -32.66
CA PRO A 295 -10.76 10.53 -33.34
C PRO A 295 -11.89 10.19 -32.36
N ALA A 296 -13.05 9.80 -32.89
CA ALA A 296 -14.13 9.30 -32.04
C ALA A 296 -13.75 7.94 -31.42
N GLU A 297 -14.22 7.68 -30.21
CA GLU A 297 -13.93 6.45 -29.44
C GLU A 297 -14.22 5.17 -30.25
N ALA A 298 -15.39 5.12 -30.91
CA ALA A 298 -15.80 3.99 -31.76
C ALA A 298 -14.87 3.73 -32.95
N ASP A 299 -14.17 4.75 -33.46
CA ASP A 299 -13.24 4.59 -34.58
C ASP A 299 -11.90 3.98 -34.13
N THR A 300 -11.59 4.02 -32.83
CA THR A 300 -10.32 3.51 -32.27
C THR A 300 -10.36 2.04 -31.89
N GLU A 301 -11.51 1.53 -31.44
CA GLU A 301 -11.67 0.12 -30.99
C GLU A 301 -11.26 -0.90 -32.08
N GLY A 302 -11.60 -0.61 -33.34
CA GLY A 302 -11.25 -1.47 -34.48
C GLY A 302 -9.75 -1.55 -34.77
N PHE A 303 -8.98 -0.51 -34.40
CA PHE A 303 -7.52 -0.47 -34.58
C PHE A 303 -6.77 -1.00 -33.37
N GLU A 304 -7.30 -0.84 -32.16
CA GLU A 304 -6.74 -1.44 -30.94
C GLU A 304 -6.82 -2.98 -30.97
N THR A 305 -7.80 -3.52 -31.68
CA THR A 305 -8.03 -4.97 -31.83
C THR A 305 -7.34 -5.60 -33.05
N ALA A 306 -7.02 -4.82 -34.09
CA ALA A 306 -6.38 -5.30 -35.31
C ALA A 306 -4.85 -5.37 -35.16
N GLY A 307 -4.26 -6.57 -35.27
CA GLY A 307 -2.81 -6.75 -35.25
C GLY A 307 -2.09 -5.97 -36.37
N ASN A 308 -0.87 -5.50 -36.06
CA ASN A 308 -0.02 -4.52 -36.80
C ASN A 308 0.32 -4.79 -38.29
N GLU A 309 -0.24 -5.80 -38.96
CA GLU A 309 0.27 -6.27 -40.26
C GLU A 309 -0.04 -5.34 -41.45
N THR A 310 -0.95 -4.37 -41.32
CA THR A 310 -1.33 -3.42 -42.39
C THR A 310 -1.34 -1.95 -41.97
N ALA A 311 -0.78 -1.61 -40.81
CA ALA A 311 -0.82 -0.24 -40.28
C ALA A 311 0.13 0.73 -41.05
N PRO A 312 -0.28 1.98 -41.32
CA PRO A 312 0.58 3.01 -41.93
C PRO A 312 1.79 3.32 -41.04
N ASP A 313 2.86 3.88 -41.60
CA ASP A 313 4.05 4.28 -40.83
C ASP A 313 3.66 5.22 -39.67
N ILE A 314 4.27 5.07 -38.49
CA ILE A 314 3.94 5.88 -37.31
C ILE A 314 4.05 7.38 -37.60
N SER A 315 5.00 7.78 -38.44
CA SER A 315 5.21 9.17 -38.85
C SER A 315 4.05 9.76 -39.65
N GLU A 316 3.22 8.93 -40.30
CA GLU A 316 2.03 9.31 -41.06
C GLU A 316 0.76 9.37 -40.19
N THR A 317 0.82 8.81 -38.97
CA THR A 317 -0.33 8.76 -38.05
C THR A 317 -0.56 10.05 -37.26
N ILE A 318 0.39 10.98 -37.30
CA ILE A 318 0.32 12.29 -36.63
C ILE A 318 0.53 13.38 -37.68
N ARG A 319 -0.53 14.14 -38.00
CA ARG A 319 -0.40 15.34 -38.85
C ARG A 319 -0.36 16.57 -37.96
N VAL A 320 0.46 17.55 -38.36
CA VAL A 320 0.54 18.83 -37.65
C VAL A 320 0.28 19.96 -38.62
N GLN A 321 -0.70 20.79 -38.30
CA GLN A 321 -0.98 22.05 -38.98
C GLN A 321 -0.50 23.20 -38.10
N VAL A 322 0.24 24.15 -38.65
CA VAL A 322 0.78 25.28 -37.90
C VAL A 322 0.19 26.58 -38.43
N GLU A 323 -0.35 27.41 -37.54
CA GLU A 323 -0.89 28.73 -37.84
C GLU A 323 -0.38 29.74 -36.80
N GLY A 324 0.56 30.59 -37.21
CA GLY A 324 1.16 31.59 -36.31
C GLY A 324 1.89 30.94 -35.13
N LYS A 325 1.39 31.16 -33.92
CA LYS A 325 1.91 30.59 -32.65
C LYS A 325 1.06 29.44 -32.12
N SER A 326 0.20 28.90 -32.99
CA SER A 326 -0.66 27.76 -32.70
C SER A 326 -0.29 26.57 -33.57
N ALA A 327 -0.46 25.37 -33.04
CA ALA A 327 -0.34 24.12 -33.79
C ALA A 327 -1.47 23.15 -33.45
N THR A 328 -2.06 22.55 -34.47
CA THR A 328 -3.09 21.52 -34.37
C THR A 328 -2.49 20.16 -34.72
N PHE A 329 -2.53 19.22 -33.78
CA PHE A 329 -2.13 17.83 -33.96
C PHE A 329 -3.37 16.99 -34.27
N GLU A 330 -3.41 16.36 -35.43
CA GLU A 330 -4.44 15.39 -35.80
C GLU A 330 -3.87 13.98 -35.60
N LEU A 331 -4.42 13.24 -34.64
CA LEU A 331 -4.06 11.84 -34.37
C LEU A 331 -5.01 10.92 -35.14
N SER A 332 -4.48 10.01 -35.96
CA SER A 332 -5.31 9.04 -36.68
C SER A 332 -5.70 7.85 -35.78
N PRO A 333 -6.80 7.13 -36.07
CA PRO A 333 -7.13 5.89 -35.36
C PRO A 333 -5.99 4.84 -35.34
N ALA A 334 -5.19 4.77 -36.40
CA ALA A 334 -4.04 3.87 -36.48
C ALA A 334 -2.93 4.18 -35.47
N TRP A 335 -2.86 5.42 -34.95
CA TRP A 335 -1.95 5.77 -33.85
C TRP A 335 -2.33 5.03 -32.56
N PHE A 336 -3.64 4.90 -32.28
CA PHE A 336 -4.17 4.21 -31.09
C PHE A 336 -3.91 2.71 -31.13
N GLY A 337 -4.00 2.08 -32.31
CA GLY A 337 -3.68 0.66 -32.49
C GLY A 337 -2.25 0.28 -32.08
N ARG A 338 -1.32 1.24 -32.06
CA ARG A 338 0.08 1.03 -31.66
C ARG A 338 0.33 1.18 -30.16
N TRP A 339 -0.70 1.39 -29.34
CA TRP A 339 -0.54 1.46 -27.89
C TRP A 339 -0.08 0.14 -27.26
N HIS A 340 -0.33 -0.99 -27.90
CA HIS A 340 0.17 -2.29 -27.47
C HIS A 340 1.63 -2.56 -27.88
N ASP A 341 2.28 -1.66 -28.62
CA ASP A 341 3.67 -1.83 -29.06
C ASP A 341 4.64 -1.84 -27.86
N LYS A 342 5.44 -2.91 -27.75
CA LYS A 342 6.48 -3.04 -26.71
C LYS A 342 7.53 -1.92 -26.75
N ALA A 343 7.80 -1.36 -27.94
CA ALA A 343 8.79 -0.32 -28.16
C ALA A 343 8.26 1.11 -27.97
N ASN A 344 7.01 1.26 -27.49
CA ASN A 344 6.36 2.55 -27.28
C ASN A 344 6.40 3.50 -28.50
N THR A 345 6.18 2.94 -29.70
CA THR A 345 6.37 3.71 -30.95
C THR A 345 5.41 4.90 -31.02
N ALA A 346 4.17 4.73 -30.55
CA ALA A 346 3.12 5.74 -30.57
C ALA A 346 3.46 7.00 -29.76
N GLU A 347 3.76 6.84 -28.46
CA GLU A 347 4.05 7.99 -27.60
C GLU A 347 5.43 8.60 -27.91
N ARG A 348 6.42 7.78 -28.31
CA ARG A 348 7.72 8.29 -28.77
C ARG A 348 7.55 9.27 -29.94
N ALA A 349 6.81 8.86 -30.97
CA ALA A 349 6.56 9.71 -32.13
C ALA A 349 5.80 11.00 -31.75
N LEU A 350 4.83 10.92 -30.83
CA LEU A 350 4.09 12.08 -30.34
C LEU A 350 5.00 13.05 -29.58
N ALA A 351 5.80 12.55 -28.65
CA ALA A 351 6.70 13.35 -27.84
C ALA A 351 7.78 14.05 -28.67
N GLU A 352 8.38 13.34 -29.62
CA GLU A 352 9.35 13.91 -30.57
C GLU A 352 8.72 14.98 -31.46
N ARG A 353 7.45 14.76 -31.89
CA ARG A 353 6.72 15.75 -32.68
C ARG A 353 6.40 17.00 -31.87
N ILE A 354 5.97 16.86 -30.61
CA ILE A 354 5.74 17.99 -29.69
C ILE A 354 7.04 18.78 -29.50
N LEU A 355 8.15 18.10 -29.20
CA LEU A 355 9.47 18.72 -29.04
C LEU A 355 9.88 19.54 -30.27
N LEU A 356 9.72 18.97 -31.47
CA LEU A 356 10.01 19.65 -32.73
C LEU A 356 9.13 20.88 -32.95
N VAL A 357 7.81 20.74 -32.74
CA VAL A 357 6.83 21.81 -32.97
C VAL A 357 7.06 22.97 -32.01
N VAL A 358 7.21 22.70 -30.71
CA VAL A 358 7.47 23.74 -29.70
C VAL A 358 8.78 24.47 -30.02
N SER A 359 9.85 23.74 -30.39
CA SER A 359 11.11 24.35 -30.82
C SER A 359 10.94 25.25 -32.05
N ASN A 360 10.21 24.81 -33.06
CA ASN A 360 10.01 25.57 -34.31
C ASN A 360 9.13 26.81 -34.13
N LEU A 361 8.15 26.76 -33.22
CA LEU A 361 7.30 27.89 -32.88
C LEU A 361 8.02 28.93 -32.00
N SER A 362 9.10 28.54 -31.33
CA SER A 362 9.93 29.44 -30.53
C SER A 362 10.79 30.34 -31.44
N GLY A 363 11.06 31.57 -31.05
CA GLY A 363 11.87 32.52 -31.83
C GLY A 363 13.35 32.13 -31.98
N ARG A 364 13.80 31.09 -31.26
CA ARG A 364 15.17 30.55 -31.33
C ARG A 364 15.13 29.02 -31.43
N PRO A 365 14.77 28.44 -32.60
CA PRO A 365 14.68 27.00 -32.74
C PRO A 365 16.00 26.30 -32.44
N ALA A 366 15.91 25.11 -31.84
CA ALA A 366 17.05 24.23 -31.63
C ALA A 366 17.52 23.62 -32.96
N SER A 367 18.83 23.35 -33.07
CA SER A 367 19.38 22.64 -34.23
C SER A 367 18.92 21.18 -34.25
N ALA A 368 18.92 20.54 -35.43
CA ALA A 368 18.58 19.12 -35.56
C ALA A 368 19.41 18.22 -34.63
N ALA A 369 20.72 18.49 -34.49
CA ALA A 369 21.58 17.75 -33.58
C ALA A 369 21.21 17.96 -32.10
N THR A 370 20.75 19.16 -31.74
CA THR A 370 20.24 19.45 -30.38
C THR A 370 18.91 18.74 -30.14
N LEU A 371 17.98 18.78 -31.09
CA LEU A 371 16.70 18.10 -30.99
C LEU A 371 16.87 16.58 -30.86
N ALA A 372 17.76 15.97 -31.64
CA ALA A 372 18.07 14.54 -31.52
C ALA A 372 18.58 14.16 -30.12
N ARG A 373 19.45 14.99 -29.53
CA ARG A 373 19.91 14.79 -28.15
C ARG A 373 18.77 14.98 -27.14
N LEU A 374 17.97 16.04 -27.28
CA LEU A 374 16.86 16.31 -26.37
C LEU A 374 15.76 15.24 -26.46
N ALA A 375 15.53 14.63 -27.63
CA ALA A 375 14.59 13.53 -27.80
C ALA A 375 14.93 12.35 -26.88
N THR A 376 16.23 12.03 -26.70
CA THR A 376 16.67 10.98 -25.76
C THR A 376 16.49 11.34 -24.28
N VAL A 377 16.26 12.61 -23.95
CA VAL A 377 15.93 13.06 -22.58
C VAL A 377 14.41 13.04 -22.38
N VAL A 378 13.66 13.47 -23.40
CA VAL A 378 12.19 13.46 -23.37
C VAL A 378 11.68 12.02 -23.30
N VAL A 379 12.18 11.12 -24.16
CA VAL A 379 11.80 9.70 -24.22
C VAL A 379 13.05 8.82 -24.06
N PRO A 380 13.48 8.54 -22.81
CA PRO A 380 14.76 7.89 -22.53
C PRO A 380 14.85 6.44 -23.00
N ASP A 381 13.76 5.69 -22.93
CA ASP A 381 13.71 4.29 -23.33
C ASP A 381 12.28 3.87 -23.75
N ASP A 382 12.13 2.60 -24.12
CA ASP A 382 10.85 2.02 -24.57
C ASP A 382 9.81 1.86 -23.45
N ARG A 383 10.23 2.02 -22.18
CA ARG A 383 9.33 1.97 -21.02
C ARG A 383 8.79 3.36 -20.66
N ALA A 384 9.31 4.44 -21.23
CA ALA A 384 8.84 5.80 -20.96
C ALA A 384 7.45 6.06 -21.59
N ARG A 385 6.37 5.65 -20.91
CA ARG A 385 4.98 5.71 -21.40
C ARG A 385 4.05 6.33 -20.36
N TYR A 386 3.11 7.17 -20.77
CA TYR A 386 2.02 7.62 -19.90
C TYR A 386 0.79 6.69 -19.99
N ARG A 387 0.60 5.98 -21.12
CA ARG A 387 -0.53 5.05 -21.31
C ARG A 387 -0.07 3.59 -21.29
N HIS A 388 -0.74 2.80 -20.47
CA HIS A 388 -0.53 1.35 -20.38
C HIS A 388 -1.72 0.61 -21.02
N ALA A 389 -1.62 0.29 -22.30
CA ALA A 389 -2.61 -0.55 -22.99
C ALA A 389 -2.23 -2.03 -22.80
N ILE A 390 -2.81 -2.66 -21.77
CA ILE A 390 -2.56 -4.06 -21.43
C ILE A 390 -3.78 -4.87 -21.86
N ALA A 391 -3.56 -5.95 -22.61
CA ALA A 391 -4.63 -6.87 -22.96
C ALA A 391 -5.24 -7.48 -21.69
N ALA A 392 -6.56 -7.45 -21.57
CA ALA A 392 -7.25 -8.03 -20.42
C ALA A 392 -7.15 -9.56 -20.47
N GLN A 393 -6.35 -10.15 -19.58
CA GLN A 393 -6.02 -11.58 -19.62
C GLN A 393 -6.27 -12.30 -18.29
N THR A 394 -6.35 -11.55 -17.19
CA THR A 394 -6.57 -12.12 -15.86
C THR A 394 -7.87 -11.60 -15.30
N TYR A 395 -8.36 -12.25 -14.25
CA TYR A 395 -9.50 -11.79 -13.47
C TYR A 395 -9.42 -10.30 -13.10
N TYR A 396 -8.30 -9.84 -12.55
CA TYR A 396 -8.17 -8.45 -12.14
C TYR A 396 -8.19 -7.46 -13.31
N ASP A 397 -7.81 -7.87 -14.53
CA ASP A 397 -7.96 -7.00 -15.70
C ASP A 397 -9.41 -6.91 -16.15
N LEU A 398 -10.15 -8.02 -16.06
CA LEU A 398 -11.55 -8.11 -16.49
C LEU A 398 -12.49 -7.42 -15.49
N ILE A 399 -12.32 -7.69 -14.18
CA ILE A 399 -13.21 -7.16 -13.15
C ILE A 399 -13.14 -5.64 -13.08
N GLN A 400 -11.97 -5.03 -13.26
CA GLN A 400 -11.80 -3.57 -13.26
C GLN A 400 -12.63 -2.88 -14.36
N GLY A 401 -12.98 -3.59 -15.44
CA GLY A 401 -13.86 -3.06 -16.48
C GLY A 401 -15.34 -3.00 -16.09
N VAL A 402 -15.76 -3.68 -15.02
CA VAL A 402 -17.17 -3.77 -14.58
C VAL A 402 -17.39 -3.31 -13.14
N ASP A 403 -16.46 -3.63 -12.23
CA ASP A 403 -16.41 -3.19 -10.83
C ASP A 403 -14.96 -3.02 -10.39
N ALA A 404 -14.54 -1.77 -10.21
CA ALA A 404 -13.21 -1.40 -9.76
C ALA A 404 -13.25 -0.86 -8.33
N PRO A 405 -13.21 -1.74 -7.29
CA PRO A 405 -13.04 -1.28 -5.92
C PRO A 405 -11.84 -0.33 -5.79
N GLU A 406 -12.06 0.82 -5.17
CA GLU A 406 -11.00 1.83 -5.01
C GLU A 406 -10.00 1.41 -3.92
N TYR A 407 -8.72 1.73 -4.17
CA TYR A 407 -7.72 1.65 -3.13
C TYR A 407 -7.87 2.78 -2.13
N ARG A 408 -7.73 2.43 -0.84
CA ARG A 408 -7.74 3.40 0.26
C ARG A 408 -6.62 3.07 1.25
N ASP A 409 -5.66 3.98 1.33
CA ASP A 409 -4.59 3.99 2.34
C ASP A 409 -5.17 3.94 3.76
N LEU A 410 -4.41 3.43 4.73
CA LEU A 410 -4.77 3.54 6.14
C LEU A 410 -4.58 5.00 6.59
N PRO A 411 -5.63 5.74 6.98
CA PRO A 411 -5.45 7.15 7.33
C PRO A 411 -4.55 7.31 8.56
N GLU A 412 -3.59 8.24 8.50
CA GLU A 412 -2.72 8.57 9.63
C GLU A 412 -3.52 9.04 10.85
N SER A 413 -4.62 9.77 10.62
CA SER A 413 -5.57 10.20 11.63
C SER A 413 -6.23 9.04 12.37
N ALA A 414 -6.57 7.95 11.67
CA ALA A 414 -7.13 6.74 12.27
C ALA A 414 -6.07 5.98 13.09
N ALA A 415 -4.84 5.87 12.58
CA ALA A 415 -3.71 5.30 13.31
C ALA A 415 -3.39 6.08 14.59
N ALA A 416 -3.41 7.41 14.55
CA ALA A 416 -3.16 8.25 15.72
C ALA A 416 -4.30 8.17 16.76
N LEU A 417 -5.55 8.08 16.31
CA LEU A 417 -6.69 7.85 17.19
C LEU A 417 -6.62 6.48 17.90
N ALA A 418 -6.21 5.42 17.18
CA ALA A 418 -6.01 4.09 17.76
C ALA A 418 -4.95 4.06 18.86
N LYS A 419 -3.89 4.88 18.73
CA LYS A 419 -2.82 5.02 19.74
C LYS A 419 -3.25 5.84 20.96
N THR A 420 -4.15 6.80 20.77
CA THR A 420 -4.63 7.66 21.85
C THR A 420 -5.32 6.78 22.89
N GLY A 421 -4.99 6.96 24.17
CA GLY A 421 -5.54 6.24 25.32
C GLY A 421 -5.23 4.75 25.40
N LEU A 422 -4.42 4.19 24.49
CA LEU A 422 -4.23 2.73 24.38
C LEU A 422 -3.82 2.06 25.70
N ALA A 423 -2.75 2.55 26.33
CA ALA A 423 -2.26 1.99 27.59
C ALA A 423 -3.23 2.26 28.74
N TRP A 424 -3.96 3.38 28.70
CA TRP A 424 -4.91 3.75 29.74
C TRP A 424 -6.10 2.79 29.77
N ASP A 425 -6.67 2.52 28.59
CA ASP A 425 -7.81 1.62 28.44
C ASP A 425 -7.41 0.17 28.74
N ALA A 426 -6.23 -0.25 28.27
CA ALA A 426 -5.71 -1.60 28.52
C ALA A 426 -5.43 -1.87 30.02
N LEU A 427 -5.06 -0.85 30.79
CA LEU A 427 -4.73 -0.96 32.21
C LEU A 427 -5.84 -0.47 33.15
N GLY A 428 -6.88 0.18 32.63
CA GLY A 428 -7.96 0.81 33.39
C GLY A 428 -7.54 2.02 34.24
N ARG A 429 -6.43 2.68 33.90
CA ARG A 429 -5.92 3.87 34.62
C ARG A 429 -5.01 4.74 33.75
N ASN A 430 -5.08 6.06 33.96
CA ASN A 430 -4.28 7.04 33.23
C ASN A 430 -2.86 7.12 33.82
N ILE A 431 -1.93 6.33 33.28
CA ILE A 431 -0.50 6.39 33.63
C ILE A 431 0.30 7.13 32.56
N VAL A 432 1.41 7.74 32.97
CA VAL A 432 2.40 8.39 32.11
C VAL A 432 3.79 8.06 32.66
N GLY A 433 4.76 7.85 31.78
CA GLY A 433 6.15 7.62 32.13
C GLY A 433 6.63 6.19 31.91
N ARG A 434 7.90 5.96 32.27
CA ARG A 434 8.61 4.70 32.03
C ARG A 434 8.01 3.55 32.83
N LEU A 435 7.79 2.42 32.15
CA LEU A 435 7.34 1.18 32.77
C LEU A 435 8.50 0.49 33.48
N SER A 436 8.21 -0.26 34.54
CA SER A 436 9.18 -1.19 35.10
C SER A 436 9.41 -2.35 34.14
N GLU A 437 10.62 -2.92 34.10
CA GLU A 437 10.94 -4.05 33.20
C GLU A 437 9.96 -5.23 33.35
N ALA A 438 9.49 -5.50 34.58
CA ALA A 438 8.53 -6.55 34.87
C ALA A 438 7.12 -6.27 34.29
N ASP A 439 6.77 -4.99 34.08
CA ASP A 439 5.46 -4.57 33.59
C ASP A 439 5.40 -4.40 32.07
N VAL A 440 6.54 -4.36 31.36
CA VAL A 440 6.60 -4.09 29.91
C VAL A 440 5.82 -5.13 29.10
N LEU A 441 6.22 -6.41 29.16
CA LEU A 441 5.56 -7.46 28.39
C LEU A 441 4.08 -7.66 28.79
N PRO A 442 3.71 -7.65 30.09
CA PRO A 442 2.31 -7.66 30.49
C PRO A 442 1.49 -6.51 29.92
N THR A 443 2.03 -5.28 29.91
CA THR A 443 1.34 -4.10 29.39
C THR A 443 1.13 -4.21 27.88
N ILE A 444 2.16 -4.56 27.12
CA ILE A 444 2.03 -4.74 25.66
C ILE A 444 0.97 -5.82 25.35
N ARG A 445 0.99 -6.95 26.08
CA ARG A 445 -0.01 -8.01 25.92
C ARG A 445 -1.42 -7.53 26.25
N ALA A 446 -1.59 -6.75 27.31
CA ALA A 446 -2.88 -6.17 27.66
C ALA A 446 -3.39 -5.24 26.55
N SER A 447 -2.51 -4.40 25.97
CA SER A 447 -2.84 -3.52 24.84
C SER A 447 -3.23 -4.30 23.58
N VAL A 448 -2.53 -5.38 23.24
CA VAL A 448 -2.89 -6.26 22.11
C VAL A 448 -4.28 -6.86 22.31
N ASN A 449 -4.55 -7.42 23.50
CA ASN A 449 -5.86 -8.00 23.78
C ASN A 449 -6.97 -6.95 23.73
N HIS A 450 -6.74 -5.77 24.33
CA HIS A 450 -7.70 -4.67 24.30
C HIS A 450 -8.06 -4.26 22.88
N LEU A 451 -7.07 -4.11 21.98
CA LEU A 451 -7.31 -3.76 20.58
C LEU A 451 -8.13 -4.84 19.85
N LEU A 452 -7.79 -6.13 20.05
CA LEU A 452 -8.54 -7.22 19.42
C LEU A 452 -9.98 -7.32 19.94
N ASP A 453 -10.19 -7.14 21.24
CA ASP A 453 -11.51 -7.15 21.87
C ASP A 453 -12.34 -5.93 21.45
N LYS A 454 -11.70 -4.76 21.27
CA LYS A 454 -12.31 -3.55 20.72
C LYS A 454 -12.80 -3.78 19.29
N VAL A 455 -11.96 -4.37 18.42
CA VAL A 455 -12.34 -4.72 17.04
C VAL A 455 -13.49 -5.73 17.02
N ALA A 456 -13.41 -6.79 17.82
CA ALA A 456 -14.46 -7.81 17.89
C ALA A 456 -15.80 -7.24 18.40
N SER A 457 -15.76 -6.38 19.43
CA SER A 457 -16.95 -5.72 19.97
C SER A 457 -17.59 -4.78 18.96
N ARG A 458 -16.78 -4.03 18.21
CA ARG A 458 -17.27 -3.16 17.15
C ARG A 458 -17.86 -3.94 15.97
N ALA A 459 -17.29 -5.11 15.64
CA ALA A 459 -17.85 -6.00 14.63
C ALA A 459 -19.24 -6.51 15.01
N LEU A 460 -19.48 -6.81 16.30
CA LEU A 460 -20.78 -7.24 16.82
C LEU A 460 -21.84 -6.13 16.85
N ALA A 461 -21.42 -4.86 16.78
CA ALA A 461 -22.28 -3.68 16.86
C ALA A 461 -22.69 -3.12 15.48
N LEU A 462 -22.20 -3.71 14.39
CA LEU A 462 -22.39 -3.25 13.01
C LEU A 462 -23.07 -4.35 12.19
N ASP A 463 -23.76 -3.97 11.11
CA ASP A 463 -24.32 -4.93 10.17
C ASP A 463 -23.20 -5.82 9.58
N HIS A 464 -23.24 -7.10 9.93
CA HIS A 464 -22.16 -8.03 9.59
C HIS A 464 -22.00 -8.20 8.06
N PRO A 465 -23.07 -8.44 7.26
CA PRO A 465 -22.92 -8.56 5.81
C PRO A 465 -22.35 -7.31 5.12
N ALA A 466 -22.74 -6.10 5.52
CA ALA A 466 -22.19 -4.86 4.99
C ALA A 466 -20.73 -4.63 5.42
N LEU A 467 -20.39 -4.97 6.66
CA LEU A 467 -19.02 -4.87 7.19
C LEU A 467 -18.06 -5.78 6.43
N VAL A 468 -18.40 -7.07 6.30
CA VAL A 468 -17.58 -8.02 5.55
C VAL A 468 -17.42 -7.57 4.10
N ARG A 469 -18.49 -7.07 3.46
CA ARG A 469 -18.42 -6.57 2.08
C ARG A 469 -17.42 -5.42 1.96
N GLN A 470 -17.45 -4.43 2.85
CA GLN A 470 -16.53 -3.29 2.78
C GLN A 470 -15.07 -3.69 3.02
N ILE A 471 -14.81 -4.58 3.97
CA ILE A 471 -13.46 -5.10 4.24
C ILE A 471 -12.90 -5.81 3.00
N LEU A 472 -13.70 -6.70 2.39
CA LEU A 472 -13.28 -7.43 1.20
C LEU A 472 -13.15 -6.52 -0.03
N ARG A 473 -14.02 -5.52 -0.20
CA ARG A 473 -13.86 -4.53 -1.29
C ARG A 473 -12.57 -3.74 -1.13
N ARG A 474 -12.20 -3.35 0.09
CA ARG A 474 -10.91 -2.68 0.35
C ARG A 474 -9.72 -3.59 0.06
N LEU A 475 -9.82 -4.88 0.39
CA LEU A 475 -8.80 -5.87 0.03
C LEU A 475 -8.65 -6.00 -1.49
N GLU A 476 -9.75 -6.14 -2.24
CA GLU A 476 -9.71 -6.22 -3.70
C GLU A 476 -9.16 -4.94 -4.34
N GLY A 477 -9.54 -3.76 -3.82
CA GLY A 477 -8.97 -2.48 -4.26
C GLY A 477 -7.46 -2.39 -4.03
N ALA A 478 -6.95 -2.92 -2.91
CA ALA A 478 -5.51 -3.00 -2.65
C ALA A 478 -4.76 -4.05 -3.48
N ASN A 479 -5.45 -5.09 -3.96
CA ASN A 479 -4.88 -6.05 -4.92
C ASN A 479 -4.83 -5.46 -6.34
N ILE A 480 -5.87 -4.73 -6.73
CA ILE A 480 -5.95 -3.98 -7.99
C ILE A 480 -4.84 -2.91 -8.05
N ASP A 481 -4.71 -2.09 -7.01
CA ASP A 481 -3.67 -1.05 -6.94
C ASP A 481 -2.26 -1.65 -6.99
N GLU A 482 -1.99 -2.74 -6.25
CA GLU A 482 -0.68 -3.42 -6.35
C GLU A 482 -0.35 -3.81 -7.79
N ARG A 483 -1.35 -4.31 -8.50
CA ARG A 483 -1.17 -4.78 -9.87
C ARG A 483 -0.91 -3.62 -10.83
N LEU A 484 -1.66 -2.52 -10.68
CA LEU A 484 -1.43 -1.29 -11.43
C LEU A 484 -0.01 -0.76 -11.17
N TRP A 485 0.44 -0.74 -9.92
CA TRP A 485 1.82 -0.35 -9.58
C TRP A 485 2.87 -1.27 -10.18
N ASN A 486 2.67 -2.59 -10.13
CA ASN A 486 3.60 -3.56 -10.73
C ASN A 486 3.70 -3.34 -12.26
N ASP A 487 2.59 -3.00 -12.92
CA ASP A 487 2.54 -2.75 -14.37
C ASP A 487 3.13 -1.41 -14.79
N THR A 488 3.07 -0.41 -13.90
CA THR A 488 3.55 0.95 -14.17
C THR A 488 4.96 1.22 -13.62
N THR A 489 5.50 0.32 -12.80
CA THR A 489 6.85 0.44 -12.19
C THR A 489 7.94 0.77 -13.21
N GLY A 490 7.94 0.11 -14.37
CA GLY A 490 8.92 0.37 -15.43
C GLY A 490 8.82 1.80 -15.97
N SER A 491 7.60 2.27 -16.26
CA SER A 491 7.35 3.63 -16.74
C SER A 491 7.64 4.69 -15.70
N ALA A 492 7.25 4.45 -14.44
CA ALA A 492 7.52 5.38 -13.34
C ALA A 492 9.02 5.63 -13.18
N LEU A 493 9.84 4.57 -13.24
CA LEU A 493 11.30 4.69 -13.16
C LEU A 493 11.92 5.35 -14.39
N SER A 494 11.39 5.08 -15.59
CA SER A 494 11.91 5.68 -16.83
C SER A 494 11.51 7.14 -17.00
N LEU A 495 10.36 7.57 -16.47
CA LEU A 495 9.89 8.96 -16.53
C LEU A 495 10.36 9.81 -15.34
N ALA A 496 10.92 9.22 -14.29
CA ALA A 496 11.41 9.94 -13.12
C ALA A 496 12.53 10.92 -13.47
N ASP A 497 12.47 12.13 -12.91
CA ASP A 497 13.58 13.10 -12.97
C ASP A 497 14.76 12.62 -12.11
N ASP A 498 14.47 11.99 -10.97
CA ASP A 498 15.43 11.30 -10.10
C ASP A 498 15.00 9.85 -9.85
N ARG A 499 15.83 8.92 -10.29
CA ARG A 499 15.56 7.48 -10.18
C ARG A 499 15.60 6.98 -8.74
N GLU A 500 16.49 7.49 -7.90
CA GLU A 500 16.63 7.04 -6.51
C GLU A 500 15.41 7.46 -5.68
N ILE A 501 14.93 8.69 -5.89
CA ILE A 501 13.67 9.17 -5.30
C ILE A 501 12.49 8.30 -5.77
N ALA A 502 12.38 8.05 -7.07
CA ALA A 502 11.29 7.20 -7.59
C ALA A 502 11.35 5.76 -7.08
N GLU A 503 12.54 5.17 -6.92
CA GLU A 503 12.69 3.87 -6.26
C GLU A 503 12.26 3.94 -4.79
N GLY A 504 12.55 5.03 -4.06
CA GLY A 504 12.06 5.28 -2.71
C GLY A 504 10.53 5.28 -2.62
N VAL A 505 9.88 6.05 -3.50
CA VAL A 505 8.42 6.13 -3.61
C VAL A 505 7.79 4.76 -3.86
N LEU A 506 8.35 4.00 -4.79
CA LEU A 506 7.85 2.65 -5.10
C LEU A 506 8.00 1.72 -3.88
N ARG A 507 9.08 1.83 -3.10
CA ARG A 507 9.25 1.08 -1.84
C ARG A 507 8.16 1.44 -0.84
N GLU A 508 7.90 2.73 -0.63
CA GLU A 508 6.87 3.21 0.28
C GLU A 508 5.47 2.73 -0.13
N ARG A 509 5.13 2.80 -1.43
CA ARG A 509 3.85 2.28 -1.95
C ARG A 509 3.72 0.77 -1.76
N ILE A 510 4.79 0.01 -1.98
CA ILE A 510 4.79 -1.44 -1.70
C ILE A 510 4.50 -1.70 -0.22
N TRP A 511 5.11 -0.93 0.69
CA TRP A 511 4.91 -1.08 2.13
C TRP A 511 3.49 -0.68 2.57
N ALA A 512 2.98 0.48 2.14
CA ALA A 512 1.64 0.95 2.44
C ALA A 512 0.56 -0.03 1.94
N GLY A 513 0.67 -0.47 0.69
CA GLY A 513 -0.24 -1.48 0.13
C GLY A 513 -0.16 -2.82 0.87
N THR A 514 1.03 -3.23 1.29
CA THR A 514 1.21 -4.47 2.08
C THR A 514 0.56 -4.37 3.46
N ALA A 515 0.69 -3.22 4.14
CA ALA A 515 0.06 -2.98 5.44
C ALA A 515 -1.47 -3.08 5.34
N VAL A 516 -2.07 -2.42 4.33
CA VAL A 516 -3.53 -2.49 4.08
C VAL A 516 -3.96 -3.93 3.79
N ARG A 517 -3.27 -4.65 2.89
CA ARG A 517 -3.63 -6.05 2.56
C ARG A 517 -3.49 -6.99 3.75
N ILE A 518 -2.47 -6.85 4.59
CA ILE A 518 -2.31 -7.66 5.81
C ILE A 518 -3.42 -7.32 6.81
N GLY A 519 -3.63 -6.03 7.07
CA GLY A 519 -4.67 -5.55 7.99
C GLY A 519 -6.06 -5.99 7.57
N CYS A 520 -6.45 -5.84 6.30
CA CYS A 520 -7.75 -6.27 5.79
C CYS A 520 -7.95 -7.78 5.91
N ARG A 521 -6.92 -8.60 5.61
CA ARG A 521 -7.02 -10.06 5.78
C ARG A 521 -7.20 -10.46 7.24
N LEU A 522 -6.49 -9.80 8.15
CA LEU A 522 -6.67 -10.07 9.57
C LEU A 522 -8.03 -9.58 10.07
N LEU A 523 -8.45 -8.37 9.67
CA LEU A 523 -9.76 -7.83 10.03
C LEU A 523 -10.90 -8.72 9.50
N ALA A 524 -10.79 -9.21 8.26
CA ALA A 524 -11.69 -10.16 7.66
C ALA A 524 -11.72 -11.50 8.41
N GLU A 525 -10.57 -11.95 8.92
CA GLU A 525 -10.47 -13.14 9.77
C GLU A 525 -11.22 -12.93 11.09
N ILE A 526 -10.99 -11.80 11.77
CA ILE A 526 -11.65 -11.44 13.03
C ILE A 526 -13.16 -11.39 12.80
N VAL A 527 -13.62 -10.50 11.92
CA VAL A 527 -15.04 -10.27 11.65
C VAL A 527 -15.72 -11.53 11.15
N GLY A 528 -15.14 -12.26 10.20
CA GLY A 528 -15.74 -13.48 9.66
C GLY A 528 -15.77 -14.67 10.63
N SER A 529 -15.28 -14.51 11.86
CA SER A 529 -15.30 -15.57 12.88
C SER A 529 -15.91 -15.17 14.21
N VAL A 530 -16.33 -13.90 14.39
CA VAL A 530 -17.13 -13.52 15.57
C VAL A 530 -18.56 -14.13 15.47
N PRO A 531 -19.27 -14.31 16.59
CA PRO A 531 -20.67 -14.70 16.56
C PRO A 531 -21.50 -13.75 15.69
N LEU A 532 -22.45 -14.31 14.96
CA LEU A 532 -23.35 -13.54 14.11
C LEU A 532 -24.59 -13.14 14.92
N ASN A 533 -24.94 -11.86 14.89
CA ASN A 533 -26.16 -11.34 15.53
C ASN A 533 -27.22 -11.08 14.46
N ASP A 534 -28.44 -11.54 14.72
CA ASP A 534 -29.62 -11.28 13.86
C ASP A 534 -30.30 -9.92 14.17
N ASP A 535 -29.75 -9.15 15.12
CA ASP A 535 -30.28 -7.86 15.52
C ASP A 535 -30.03 -6.78 14.46
N VAL A 536 -31.00 -5.87 14.29
CA VAL A 536 -30.86 -4.73 13.38
C VAL A 536 -29.74 -3.83 13.88
N SER A 537 -28.60 -3.91 13.22
CA SER A 537 -27.40 -3.12 13.49
C SER A 537 -27.20 -2.08 12.39
N PRO A 538 -26.61 -0.91 12.70
CA PRO A 538 -26.34 0.09 11.70
C PRO A 538 -25.33 -0.42 10.66
N GLU A 539 -25.50 -0.01 9.41
CA GLU A 539 -24.51 -0.26 8.37
C GLU A 539 -23.20 0.46 8.70
N PRO A 540 -22.03 -0.16 8.47
CA PRO A 540 -20.75 0.48 8.66
C PRO A 540 -20.50 1.55 7.61
N SER A 541 -19.77 2.59 7.98
CA SER A 541 -19.18 3.54 7.05
C SER A 541 -17.72 3.19 6.75
N VAL A 542 -17.14 3.89 5.77
CA VAL A 542 -15.69 3.82 5.48
C VAL A 542 -14.85 4.20 6.71
N VAL A 543 -15.33 5.15 7.54
CA VAL A 543 -14.65 5.58 8.76
C VAL A 543 -14.58 4.45 9.78
N ASP A 544 -15.64 3.63 9.91
CA ASP A 544 -15.65 2.48 10.81
C ASP A 544 -14.59 1.46 10.40
N VAL A 545 -14.48 1.17 9.11
CA VAL A 545 -13.47 0.24 8.57
C VAL A 545 -12.07 0.82 8.71
N ASP A 546 -11.86 2.12 8.50
CA ASP A 546 -10.56 2.80 8.72
C ASP A 546 -10.08 2.66 10.17
N GLU A 547 -10.96 2.93 11.14
CA GLU A 547 -10.63 2.85 12.56
C GLU A 547 -10.40 1.40 13.03
N MET A 548 -11.24 0.46 12.60
CA MET A 548 -11.05 -0.97 12.90
C MET A 548 -9.77 -1.52 12.26
N LEU A 549 -9.43 -1.08 11.04
CA LEU A 549 -8.19 -1.44 10.38
C LEU A 549 -6.98 -0.86 11.12
N ALA A 550 -7.06 0.40 11.58
CA ALA A 550 -6.02 1.03 12.40
C ALA A 550 -5.77 0.26 13.70
N ASP A 551 -6.83 -0.09 14.43
CA ASP A 551 -6.74 -0.89 15.65
C ASP A 551 -6.11 -2.28 15.37
N THR A 552 -6.49 -2.91 14.26
CA THR A 552 -5.97 -4.21 13.82
C THR A 552 -4.48 -4.16 13.47
N VAL A 553 -4.05 -3.13 12.73
CA VAL A 553 -2.65 -2.93 12.35
C VAL A 553 -1.81 -2.58 13.58
N LEU A 554 -2.34 -1.77 14.50
CA LEU A 554 -1.66 -1.45 15.76
C LEU A 554 -1.50 -2.70 16.65
N ALA A 555 -2.51 -3.58 16.69
CA ALA A 555 -2.41 -4.86 17.42
C ALA A 555 -1.29 -5.75 16.86
N LEU A 556 -1.11 -5.80 15.54
CA LEU A 556 0.01 -6.50 14.89
C LEU A 556 1.35 -5.89 15.29
N HIS A 557 1.49 -4.57 15.21
CA HIS A 557 2.73 -3.88 15.58
C HIS A 557 3.10 -4.11 17.06
N MET A 558 2.13 -4.03 17.98
CA MET A 558 2.36 -4.33 19.40
C MET A 558 2.73 -5.80 19.63
N SER A 559 2.21 -6.73 18.82
CA SER A 559 2.58 -8.14 18.89
C SER A 559 4.00 -8.40 18.37
N ASP A 560 4.43 -7.65 17.36
CA ASP A 560 5.81 -7.66 16.86
C ASP A 560 6.78 -7.13 17.92
N LEU A 561 6.48 -5.98 18.54
CA LEU A 561 7.26 -5.41 19.64
C LEU A 561 7.36 -6.37 20.83
N HIS A 562 6.25 -7.01 21.20
CA HIS A 562 6.27 -8.04 22.25
C HIS A 562 7.27 -9.16 21.90
N ALA A 563 7.26 -9.64 20.66
CA ALA A 563 8.13 -10.72 20.23
C ALA A 563 9.61 -10.29 20.22
N GLU A 564 9.93 -9.07 19.83
CA GLU A 564 11.31 -8.56 19.86
C GLU A 564 11.89 -8.53 21.28
N ILE A 565 11.12 -8.00 22.23
CA ILE A 565 11.54 -7.90 23.63
C ILE A 565 11.63 -9.30 24.25
N GLU A 566 10.63 -10.16 24.01
CA GLU A 566 10.62 -11.54 24.51
C GLU A 566 11.82 -12.36 24.01
N ASN A 567 12.28 -12.11 22.78
CA ASN A 567 13.42 -12.81 22.18
C ASN A 567 14.77 -12.08 22.40
N GLY A 568 14.79 -11.00 23.18
CA GLY A 568 16.02 -10.28 23.56
C GLY A 568 16.69 -9.52 22.40
N VAL A 569 15.94 -9.20 21.36
CA VAL A 569 16.43 -8.43 20.20
C VAL A 569 16.29 -6.92 20.44
N THR A 570 15.25 -6.53 21.18
CA THR A 570 15.00 -5.15 21.62
C THR A 570 15.01 -5.11 23.15
N PRO A 571 15.67 -4.13 23.80
CA PRO A 571 15.65 -4.02 25.26
C PRO A 571 14.23 -3.68 25.76
N PRO A 572 13.85 -4.10 26.98
CA PRO A 572 12.54 -3.82 27.58
C PRO A 572 12.44 -2.38 28.10
N GLU A 573 12.74 -1.40 27.24
CA GLU A 573 12.69 0.03 27.54
C GLU A 573 11.44 0.66 26.91
N VAL A 574 10.32 0.60 27.65
CA VAL A 574 9.02 1.12 27.21
C VAL A 574 8.48 2.15 28.18
N ALA A 575 7.85 3.20 27.66
CA ALA A 575 7.16 4.24 28.43
C ALA A 575 5.74 4.47 27.91
N VAL A 576 4.88 5.08 28.73
CA VAL A 576 3.55 5.55 28.31
C VAL A 576 3.61 7.06 28.11
N SER A 577 3.21 7.54 26.93
CA SER A 577 3.21 8.96 26.59
C SER A 577 2.07 9.73 27.28
N LEU A 578 2.09 11.06 27.15
CA LEU A 578 0.97 11.92 27.55
C LEU A 578 -0.35 11.62 26.81
N SER A 579 -0.32 11.01 25.63
CA SER A 579 -1.54 10.55 24.93
C SER A 579 -1.96 9.14 25.30
N GLY A 580 -1.19 8.42 26.15
CA GLY A 580 -1.46 7.03 26.46
C GLY A 580 -0.92 6.04 25.42
N GLU A 581 -0.09 6.51 24.48
CA GLU A 581 0.63 5.66 23.52
C GLU A 581 1.78 4.93 24.23
N LEU A 582 2.08 3.70 23.81
CA LEU A 582 3.29 2.99 24.22
C LEU A 582 4.48 3.44 23.36
N LEU A 583 5.49 4.00 24.02
CA LEU A 583 6.74 4.45 23.42
C LEU A 583 7.82 3.41 23.62
N SER A 584 8.41 2.95 22.52
CA SER A 584 9.55 2.04 22.51
C SER A 584 10.68 2.57 21.63
N GLN A 585 11.89 2.09 21.87
CA GLN A 585 13.01 2.34 20.97
C GLN A 585 12.72 1.75 19.58
N GLN A 586 13.18 2.45 18.53
CA GLN A 586 12.98 2.04 17.12
C GLN A 586 14.28 1.56 16.47
N ASP A 587 15.39 1.50 17.22
CA ASP A 587 16.72 1.13 16.71
C ASP A 587 16.71 -0.19 15.92
N PHE A 588 16.01 -1.21 16.43
CA PHE A 588 15.87 -2.49 15.73
C PHE A 588 15.10 -2.37 14.41
N SER A 589 14.00 -1.59 14.41
CA SER A 589 13.21 -1.34 13.22
C SER A 589 14.03 -0.63 12.14
N GLU A 590 14.77 0.41 12.52
CA GLU A 590 15.57 1.22 11.59
C GLU A 590 16.85 0.53 11.09
N ALA A 591 17.53 -0.21 11.97
CA ALA A 591 18.82 -0.85 11.67
C ALA A 591 18.67 -2.24 11.02
N VAL A 592 17.55 -2.94 11.24
CA VAL A 592 17.35 -4.31 10.74
C VAL A 592 16.11 -4.44 9.87
N VAL A 593 14.93 -4.08 10.38
CA VAL A 593 13.65 -4.34 9.69
C VAL A 593 13.57 -3.58 8.37
N ARG A 594 13.86 -2.27 8.39
CA ARG A 594 13.84 -1.42 7.20
C ARG A 594 14.85 -1.88 6.14
N PRO A 595 16.15 -2.11 6.43
CA PRO A 595 17.10 -2.62 5.42
C PRO A 595 16.72 -3.98 4.80
N VAL A 596 16.16 -4.90 5.60
CA VAL A 596 15.62 -6.17 5.06
C VAL A 596 14.42 -5.92 4.14
N GLY A 597 13.50 -5.06 4.57
CA GLY A 597 12.33 -4.64 3.80
C GLY A 597 12.71 -3.99 2.46
N GLU A 598 13.73 -3.14 2.45
CA GLU A 598 14.26 -2.50 1.23
C GLU A 598 14.83 -3.53 0.25
N ARG A 599 15.60 -4.52 0.73
CA ARG A 599 16.11 -5.61 -0.11
C ARG A 599 14.96 -6.41 -0.75
N VAL A 600 13.90 -6.68 0.00
CA VAL A 600 12.71 -7.38 -0.50
C VAL A 600 11.97 -6.54 -1.55
N ALA A 601 11.74 -5.26 -1.27
CA ALA A 601 11.06 -4.34 -2.18
C ALA A 601 11.87 -4.15 -3.48
N ASN A 602 13.18 -3.94 -3.40
CA ASN A 602 14.06 -3.82 -4.56
C ASN A 602 14.07 -5.09 -5.43
N ARG A 603 14.01 -6.27 -4.80
CA ARG A 603 13.88 -7.54 -5.54
C ARG A 603 12.54 -7.64 -6.27
N LYS A 604 11.45 -7.18 -5.65
CA LYS A 604 10.10 -7.11 -6.25
C LYS A 604 10.08 -6.15 -7.44
N ILE A 605 10.54 -4.91 -7.27
CA ILE A 605 10.66 -3.91 -8.35
C ILE A 605 11.39 -4.49 -9.56
N ARG A 606 12.56 -5.10 -9.36
CA ARG A 606 13.33 -5.73 -10.45
C ARG A 606 12.59 -6.89 -11.12
N ALA A 607 11.82 -7.67 -10.36
CA ALA A 607 11.04 -8.77 -10.90
C ALA A 607 9.85 -8.27 -11.74
N ASP A 608 9.18 -7.21 -11.28
CA ASP A 608 8.02 -6.62 -11.96
C ASP A 608 8.44 -5.96 -13.28
N MET A 609 9.58 -5.25 -13.29
CA MET A 609 10.19 -4.72 -14.53
C MET A 609 10.44 -5.81 -15.58
N ARG A 610 10.85 -7.02 -15.18
CA ARG A 610 11.08 -8.15 -16.11
C ARG A 610 9.80 -8.82 -16.58
N ARG A 611 8.72 -8.72 -15.80
CA ARG A 611 7.43 -9.38 -16.09
C ARG A 611 6.55 -8.58 -17.04
N TYR A 612 6.73 -7.25 -17.09
CA TYR A 612 5.94 -6.37 -17.97
C TYR A 612 5.88 -6.87 -19.42
N GLU A 613 7.02 -7.27 -20.00
CA GLU A 613 7.08 -7.77 -21.39
C GLU A 613 6.23 -9.01 -21.66
N LYS A 614 6.02 -9.85 -20.64
CA LYS A 614 5.19 -11.07 -20.75
C LYS A 614 3.71 -10.76 -20.72
N ARG A 615 3.30 -9.63 -20.15
CA ARG A 615 1.89 -9.20 -20.04
C ARG A 615 1.37 -8.50 -21.29
N VAL A 616 2.25 -7.89 -22.07
CA VAL A 616 1.89 -7.27 -23.36
C VAL A 616 1.54 -8.33 -24.41
N VAL A 617 1.95 -9.59 -24.21
CA VAL A 617 1.66 -10.72 -25.12
C VAL A 617 0.51 -11.56 -24.57
N GLN A 618 -0.44 -11.94 -25.42
CA GLN A 618 -1.47 -12.91 -25.09
C GLN A 618 -0.84 -14.27 -24.80
N GLN A 619 -1.07 -14.80 -23.60
CA GLN A 619 -0.62 -16.14 -23.23
C GLN A 619 -1.63 -17.18 -23.72
N GLU A 620 -1.15 -18.25 -24.35
CA GLU A 620 -1.99 -19.42 -24.62
C GLU A 620 -2.32 -20.13 -23.30
N GLY A 621 -3.61 -20.35 -23.05
CA GLY A 621 -4.07 -21.10 -21.89
C GLY A 621 -3.58 -22.54 -21.95
N MET A 622 -3.07 -23.07 -20.83
CA MET A 622 -2.69 -24.47 -20.73
C MET A 622 -3.89 -25.32 -20.30
N PRO A 623 -4.42 -26.24 -21.14
CA PRO A 623 -5.68 -26.92 -20.85
C PRO A 623 -5.63 -27.81 -19.60
N SER A 624 -4.50 -28.49 -19.39
CA SER A 624 -4.27 -29.35 -18.23
C SER A 624 -2.83 -29.26 -17.75
N VAL A 625 -2.64 -29.32 -16.43
CA VAL A 625 -1.32 -29.42 -15.78
C VAL A 625 -1.15 -30.69 -14.96
N ASP A 626 -2.20 -31.47 -14.71
CA ASP A 626 -2.13 -32.66 -13.85
C ASP A 626 -1.06 -33.65 -14.34
N ASP A 627 -0.96 -33.89 -15.65
CA ASP A 627 0.06 -34.79 -16.24
C ASP A 627 1.51 -34.27 -16.15
N LYS A 628 1.70 -32.99 -15.78
CA LYS A 628 3.01 -32.34 -15.65
C LYS A 628 3.49 -32.30 -14.20
N LEU A 629 2.65 -32.69 -13.25
CA LEU A 629 2.96 -32.71 -11.83
C LEU A 629 3.44 -34.11 -11.39
N PRO A 630 4.26 -34.21 -10.34
CA PRO A 630 4.57 -35.51 -9.73
C PRO A 630 3.27 -36.23 -9.31
N ALA A 631 3.18 -37.53 -9.59
CA ALA A 631 1.97 -38.31 -9.33
C ALA A 631 1.60 -38.32 -7.84
N GLU A 632 2.61 -38.46 -6.97
CA GLU A 632 2.45 -38.44 -5.52
C GLU A 632 1.90 -37.10 -5.01
N TYR A 633 2.29 -35.99 -5.65
CA TYR A 633 1.73 -34.67 -5.35
C TYR A 633 0.27 -34.57 -5.77
N GLY A 634 -0.08 -35.05 -6.97
CA GLY A 634 -1.46 -35.07 -7.46
C GLY A 634 -2.39 -35.86 -6.53
N GLU A 635 -1.94 -37.03 -6.06
CA GLU A 635 -2.66 -37.86 -5.08
C GLU A 635 -2.82 -37.16 -3.73
N ALA A 636 -1.74 -36.56 -3.23
CA ALA A 636 -1.75 -35.79 -1.99
C ALA A 636 -2.72 -34.60 -2.05
N LEU A 637 -2.70 -33.86 -3.17
CA LEU A 637 -3.57 -32.72 -3.41
C LEU A 637 -5.05 -33.13 -3.43
N ALA A 638 -5.37 -34.19 -4.17
CA ALA A 638 -6.72 -34.74 -4.23
C ALA A 638 -7.21 -35.23 -2.87
N ALA A 639 -6.34 -35.85 -2.06
CA ALA A 639 -6.68 -36.27 -0.70
C ALA A 639 -6.96 -35.08 0.25
N GLU A 640 -6.18 -34.00 0.15
CA GLU A 640 -6.33 -32.82 1.01
C GLU A 640 -7.55 -31.98 0.63
N PHE A 641 -7.71 -31.68 -0.66
CA PHE A 641 -8.69 -30.70 -1.16
C PHE A 641 -9.93 -31.34 -1.79
N GLY A 642 -9.91 -32.63 -2.11
CA GLY A 642 -10.99 -33.34 -2.79
C GLY A 642 -10.99 -33.17 -4.32
N LEU A 643 -10.06 -32.39 -4.88
CA LEU A 643 -9.95 -32.08 -6.31
C LEU A 643 -8.49 -32.17 -6.77
N SER A 644 -8.27 -32.46 -8.06
CA SER A 644 -6.96 -32.37 -8.73
C SER A 644 -6.54 -30.90 -8.94
N MET A 645 -5.34 -30.65 -9.48
CA MET A 645 -4.88 -29.28 -9.72
C MET A 645 -5.75 -28.61 -10.78
N ASP A 646 -6.10 -29.32 -11.85
CA ASP A 646 -7.04 -28.80 -12.85
C ASP A 646 -8.45 -28.60 -12.27
N GLY A 647 -8.88 -29.45 -11.33
CA GLY A 647 -10.12 -29.24 -10.58
C GLY A 647 -10.11 -27.94 -9.76
N ILE A 648 -9.01 -27.65 -9.06
CA ILE A 648 -8.83 -26.41 -8.29
C ILE A 648 -8.77 -25.19 -9.21
N ARG A 649 -8.06 -25.28 -10.35
CA ARG A 649 -8.00 -24.20 -11.37
C ARG A 649 -9.39 -23.91 -11.93
N ASN A 650 -10.14 -24.95 -12.30
CA ASN A 650 -11.51 -24.81 -12.79
C ASN A 650 -12.46 -24.22 -11.75
N PHE A 651 -12.33 -24.60 -10.47
CA PHE A 651 -13.09 -23.99 -9.37
C PHE A 651 -12.79 -22.49 -9.25
N ARG A 652 -11.50 -22.10 -9.27
CA ARG A 652 -11.08 -20.69 -9.25
C ARG A 652 -11.65 -19.92 -10.45
N ASP A 653 -11.45 -20.43 -11.66
CA ASP A 653 -11.87 -19.75 -12.88
C ASP A 653 -13.40 -19.58 -12.91
N GLU A 654 -14.16 -20.51 -12.35
CA GLU A 654 -15.61 -20.38 -12.26
C GLU A 654 -16.06 -19.30 -11.26
N LEU A 655 -15.39 -19.17 -10.11
CA LEU A 655 -15.66 -18.07 -9.19
C LEU A 655 -15.35 -16.70 -9.81
N GLU A 656 -14.25 -16.62 -10.57
CA GLU A 656 -13.85 -15.42 -11.32
C GLU A 656 -14.90 -15.08 -12.40
N ASN A 657 -15.41 -16.07 -13.12
CA ASN A 657 -16.51 -15.89 -14.09
C ASN A 657 -17.78 -15.36 -13.43
N ILE A 658 -18.22 -15.95 -12.31
CA ILE A 658 -19.42 -15.50 -11.58
C ILE A 658 -19.29 -14.02 -11.19
N ALA A 659 -18.13 -13.61 -10.68
CA ALA A 659 -17.88 -12.21 -10.30
C ALA A 659 -17.98 -11.26 -11.51
N VAL A 660 -17.37 -11.62 -12.65
CA VAL A 660 -17.43 -10.82 -13.88
C VAL A 660 -18.85 -10.76 -14.45
N GLU A 661 -19.57 -11.88 -14.50
CA GLU A 661 -20.96 -11.95 -14.98
C GLU A 661 -21.92 -11.13 -14.12
N LYS A 662 -21.71 -11.10 -12.80
CA LYS A 662 -22.48 -10.26 -11.88
C LYS A 662 -22.09 -8.78 -11.93
N GLY A 663 -20.89 -8.47 -12.42
CA GLY A 663 -20.30 -7.13 -12.30
C GLY A 663 -20.02 -6.76 -10.84
N GLU A 664 -19.60 -7.73 -10.02
CA GLU A 664 -19.34 -7.55 -8.59
C GLU A 664 -18.03 -8.25 -8.19
N ALA A 665 -17.02 -7.48 -7.78
CA ALA A 665 -15.76 -8.01 -7.28
C ALA A 665 -15.93 -8.78 -5.95
N VAL A 666 -16.98 -8.43 -5.19
CA VAL A 666 -17.38 -9.08 -3.95
C VAL A 666 -18.88 -9.34 -3.98
N PHE A 667 -19.26 -10.62 -3.94
CA PHE A 667 -20.65 -11.06 -4.10
C PHE A 667 -21.08 -12.05 -3.00
N ARG A 668 -22.39 -12.24 -2.87
CA ARG A 668 -23.01 -13.21 -1.95
C ARG A 668 -23.52 -14.43 -2.71
N MET A 669 -23.37 -15.62 -2.12
CA MET A 669 -23.91 -16.87 -2.68
C MET A 669 -24.10 -17.91 -1.57
N ARG A 670 -25.22 -18.65 -1.59
CA ARG A 670 -25.37 -19.78 -0.67
C ARG A 670 -24.36 -20.88 -0.98
N ARG A 671 -23.83 -21.53 0.05
CA ARG A 671 -22.85 -22.61 -0.11
C ARG A 671 -23.34 -23.72 -1.04
N SER A 672 -24.56 -24.20 -0.86
CA SER A 672 -25.17 -25.24 -1.71
C SER A 672 -25.36 -24.78 -3.15
N GLU A 673 -25.70 -23.51 -3.36
CA GLU A 673 -25.85 -22.89 -4.68
C GLU A 673 -24.50 -22.82 -5.40
N LEU A 674 -23.45 -22.36 -4.70
CA LEU A 674 -22.08 -22.32 -5.22
C LEU A 674 -21.61 -23.70 -5.66
N VAL A 675 -21.75 -24.71 -4.78
CA VAL A 675 -21.37 -26.09 -5.10
C VAL A 675 -22.12 -26.58 -6.34
N LYS A 676 -23.44 -26.39 -6.39
CA LYS A 676 -24.28 -26.83 -7.51
C LYS A 676 -23.87 -26.14 -8.82
N HIS A 677 -23.59 -24.84 -8.77
CA HIS A 677 -23.18 -24.06 -9.93
C HIS A 677 -21.85 -24.57 -10.49
N VAL A 678 -20.81 -24.66 -9.65
CA VAL A 678 -19.48 -25.11 -10.10
C VAL A 678 -19.52 -26.54 -10.65
N VAL A 679 -20.25 -27.45 -10.01
CA VAL A 679 -20.42 -28.84 -10.48
C VAL A 679 -21.07 -28.86 -11.87
N ALA A 680 -22.10 -28.04 -12.09
CA ALA A 680 -22.82 -27.98 -13.36
C ALA A 680 -21.97 -27.37 -14.48
N SER A 681 -21.26 -26.28 -14.21
CA SER A 681 -20.47 -25.55 -15.21
C SER A 681 -19.17 -26.28 -15.60
N ARG A 682 -18.51 -26.94 -14.63
CA ARG A 682 -17.17 -27.51 -14.82
C ARG A 682 -17.11 -29.03 -14.79
N GLY A 683 -18.22 -29.71 -14.53
CA GLY A 683 -18.27 -31.18 -14.46
C GLY A 683 -17.43 -31.78 -13.32
N LEU A 684 -17.17 -31.01 -12.26
CA LEU A 684 -16.37 -31.44 -11.10
C LEU A 684 -17.17 -32.35 -10.16
N SER A 685 -16.47 -33.17 -9.37
CA SER A 685 -17.10 -34.02 -8.35
C SER A 685 -17.80 -33.18 -7.28
N ALA A 686 -19.10 -33.43 -7.06
CA ALA A 686 -19.86 -32.72 -6.04
C ALA A 686 -19.30 -32.89 -4.63
N SER A 687 -18.81 -34.09 -4.28
CA SER A 687 -18.15 -34.32 -2.98
C SER A 687 -16.82 -33.57 -2.88
N GLY A 688 -16.04 -33.52 -3.96
CA GLY A 688 -14.78 -32.80 -4.02
C GLY A 688 -14.94 -31.29 -3.89
N VAL A 689 -15.87 -30.69 -4.64
CA VAL A 689 -16.20 -29.25 -4.53
C VAL A 689 -16.71 -28.92 -3.13
N THR A 690 -17.57 -29.78 -2.55
CA THR A 690 -18.05 -29.58 -1.18
C THR A 690 -16.90 -29.60 -0.15
N GLN A 691 -15.97 -30.55 -0.27
CA GLN A 691 -14.80 -30.63 0.60
C GLN A 691 -13.93 -29.38 0.49
N LEU A 692 -13.64 -28.92 -0.74
CA LEU A 692 -12.86 -27.71 -0.98
C LEU A 692 -13.53 -26.47 -0.37
N VAL A 693 -14.83 -26.28 -0.63
CA VAL A 693 -15.59 -25.14 -0.10
C VAL A 693 -15.57 -25.14 1.42
N ILE A 694 -15.85 -26.27 2.08
CA ILE A 694 -15.78 -26.41 3.55
C ILE A 694 -14.36 -26.10 4.08
N ARG A 695 -13.32 -26.59 3.40
CA ARG A 695 -11.92 -26.33 3.78
C ARG A 695 -11.58 -24.84 3.72
N MET A 696 -12.18 -24.10 2.79
CA MET A 696 -11.98 -22.68 2.54
C MET A 696 -12.98 -21.76 3.28
N THR A 697 -13.98 -22.31 3.96
CA THR A 697 -14.91 -21.51 4.78
C THR A 697 -14.30 -21.19 6.15
N MET A 698 -14.41 -19.93 6.56
CA MET A 698 -14.03 -19.47 7.90
C MET A 698 -14.99 -20.05 8.95
N PRO A 699 -14.52 -20.69 10.03
CA PRO A 699 -15.40 -21.14 11.09
C PRO A 699 -15.86 -19.96 11.97
N VAL A 700 -17.17 -19.89 12.20
CA VAL A 700 -17.78 -19.03 13.22
C VAL A 700 -17.41 -19.56 14.62
N ARG A 701 -17.07 -18.67 15.54
CA ARG A 701 -16.60 -18.99 16.89
C ARG A 701 -17.48 -18.32 17.93
N THR A 702 -17.45 -18.81 19.16
CA THR A 702 -18.12 -18.17 20.30
C THR A 702 -17.44 -16.88 20.74
N HIS A 703 -16.13 -16.80 20.53
CA HIS A 703 -15.31 -15.62 20.76
C HIS A 703 -14.11 -15.68 19.81
N TRP A 704 -13.60 -14.53 19.36
CA TRP A 704 -12.46 -14.47 18.43
C TRP A 704 -11.25 -15.28 18.92
N SER A 705 -10.89 -15.09 20.20
CA SER A 705 -9.75 -15.74 20.84
C SER A 705 -9.99 -17.19 21.27
N ALA A 706 -11.19 -17.74 21.07
CA ALA A 706 -11.51 -19.12 21.38
C ALA A 706 -11.23 -20.01 20.14
N PRO A 707 -10.24 -20.93 20.19
CA PRO A 707 -9.96 -21.81 19.07
C PRO A 707 -11.14 -22.76 18.81
N PRO A 708 -11.57 -22.95 17.54
CA PRO A 708 -12.54 -23.97 17.20
C PRO A 708 -12.03 -25.38 17.52
N VAL A 709 -12.94 -26.35 17.61
CA VAL A 709 -12.58 -27.76 17.83
C VAL A 709 -11.59 -28.24 16.76
N GLY A 710 -10.49 -28.87 17.19
CA GLY A 710 -9.41 -29.34 16.30
C GLY A 710 -8.32 -28.30 15.99
N PHE A 711 -8.42 -27.09 16.55
CA PHE A 711 -7.42 -26.03 16.43
C PHE A 711 -6.76 -25.76 17.78
N SER A 712 -5.48 -25.36 17.73
CA SER A 712 -4.72 -24.99 18.92
C SER A 712 -4.80 -23.48 19.16
N ARG A 713 -4.37 -23.02 20.34
CA ARG A 713 -4.29 -21.58 20.64
C ARG A 713 -3.38 -20.83 19.66
N HIS A 714 -2.36 -21.48 19.11
CA HIS A 714 -1.47 -20.90 18.10
C HIS A 714 -2.23 -20.45 16.83
N GLU A 715 -3.36 -21.10 16.52
CA GLU A 715 -4.15 -20.82 15.32
C GLU A 715 -4.99 -19.54 15.43
N VAL A 716 -5.25 -19.05 16.64
CA VAL A 716 -6.03 -17.82 16.90
C VAL A 716 -5.17 -16.63 17.32
N GLU A 717 -3.85 -16.81 17.40
CA GLU A 717 -2.89 -15.74 17.64
C GLU A 717 -2.50 -15.07 16.30
N PRO A 718 -3.07 -13.91 15.94
CA PRO A 718 -3.02 -13.41 14.58
C PRO A 718 -1.62 -13.05 14.07
N TRP A 719 -0.68 -12.77 14.98
CA TRP A 719 0.72 -12.48 14.71
C TRP A 719 1.57 -13.73 14.40
N ARG A 720 1.01 -14.94 14.48
CA ARG A 720 1.70 -16.17 14.06
C ARG A 720 1.45 -16.42 12.56
N SER A 721 2.49 -16.86 11.87
CA SER A 721 2.40 -17.29 10.47
C SER A 721 2.06 -18.78 10.34
N GLY A 722 1.68 -19.19 9.13
CA GLY A 722 1.36 -20.59 8.82
C GLY A 722 0.13 -21.14 9.55
N ARG A 723 -0.83 -20.27 9.93
CA ARG A 723 -2.06 -20.65 10.62
C ARG A 723 -3.11 -21.19 9.64
N ARG A 724 -3.75 -22.30 9.99
CA ARG A 724 -4.87 -22.92 9.26
C ARG A 724 -6.17 -22.11 9.34
N LEU A 725 -6.27 -21.20 10.30
CA LEU A 725 -7.41 -20.27 10.46
C LEU A 725 -7.19 -18.92 9.78
N ALA A 726 -6.00 -18.67 9.21
CA ALA A 726 -5.75 -17.42 8.52
C ALA A 726 -6.65 -17.24 7.30
N PHE A 727 -7.04 -16.00 7.02
CA PHE A 727 -7.95 -15.67 5.91
C PHE A 727 -7.52 -16.24 4.55
N HIS A 728 -6.21 -16.28 4.24
CA HIS A 728 -5.74 -16.86 2.97
C HIS A 728 -6.02 -18.37 2.84
N ALA A 729 -6.12 -19.10 3.95
CA ALA A 729 -6.49 -20.52 3.97
C ALA A 729 -8.02 -20.71 4.05
N ARG A 730 -8.77 -19.66 4.41
CA ARG A 730 -10.22 -19.67 4.61
C ARG A 730 -10.90 -18.39 4.10
N PRO A 731 -10.80 -18.08 2.80
CA PRO A 731 -11.26 -16.80 2.26
C PRO A 731 -12.78 -16.69 2.07
N LEU A 732 -13.55 -17.77 2.27
CA LEU A 732 -15.01 -17.76 2.18
C LEU A 732 -15.58 -17.42 3.57
N LEU A 733 -16.24 -16.27 3.69
CA LEU A 733 -16.74 -15.79 4.98
C LEU A 733 -18.24 -16.06 5.12
N PRO A 734 -18.69 -16.81 6.15
CA PRO A 734 -20.11 -17.05 6.37
C PRO A 734 -20.81 -15.78 6.86
N LEU A 735 -22.07 -15.59 6.43
CA LEU A 735 -22.95 -14.48 6.83
C LEU A 735 -24.04 -14.92 7.80
N ASP A 736 -24.22 -16.23 7.97
CA ASP A 736 -25.10 -16.84 8.96
C ASP A 736 -24.47 -18.13 9.53
N SER A 737 -25.02 -18.64 10.63
CA SER A 737 -24.51 -19.83 11.33
C SER A 737 -25.23 -21.13 10.92
N SER A 738 -25.99 -21.13 9.83
CA SER A 738 -26.73 -22.32 9.39
C SER A 738 -25.80 -23.39 8.80
N ASP A 739 -26.31 -24.62 8.66
CA ASP A 739 -25.57 -25.69 7.99
C ASP A 739 -25.30 -25.38 6.51
N ASP A 740 -26.08 -24.50 5.87
CA ASP A 740 -25.93 -24.05 4.49
C ASP A 740 -25.86 -22.52 4.39
N PRO A 741 -24.74 -21.93 4.86
CA PRO A 741 -24.67 -20.49 5.07
C PRO A 741 -24.62 -19.74 3.73
N GLU A 742 -25.15 -18.52 3.74
CA GLU A 742 -24.78 -17.52 2.74
C GLU A 742 -23.31 -17.14 2.96
N LEU A 743 -22.53 -17.12 1.87
CA LEU A 743 -21.12 -16.80 1.89
C LEU A 743 -20.88 -15.44 1.24
N MET A 744 -20.04 -14.61 1.83
CA MET A 744 -19.41 -13.49 1.15
C MET A 744 -18.12 -13.95 0.47
N ILE A 745 -18.00 -13.64 -0.82
CA ILE A 745 -16.93 -14.16 -1.67
C ILE A 745 -16.26 -13.01 -2.42
N ALA A 746 -14.95 -12.89 -2.25
CA ALA A 746 -14.08 -12.08 -3.11
C ALA A 746 -13.26 -13.02 -3.99
N ALA A 747 -13.60 -13.11 -5.28
CA ALA A 747 -13.04 -14.14 -6.17
C ALA A 747 -11.51 -14.02 -6.30
N GLY A 748 -10.98 -12.80 -6.40
CA GLY A 748 -9.53 -12.56 -6.46
C GLY A 748 -8.79 -12.98 -5.18
N ALA A 749 -9.34 -12.70 -4.01
CA ALA A 749 -8.82 -13.18 -2.73
C ALA A 749 -8.84 -14.72 -2.61
N VAL A 750 -9.91 -15.38 -3.08
CA VAL A 750 -9.99 -16.84 -3.16
C VAL A 750 -8.90 -17.39 -4.06
N GLY A 751 -8.74 -16.83 -5.27
CA GLY A 751 -7.69 -17.22 -6.21
C GLY A 751 -6.30 -17.09 -5.62
N THR A 752 -6.02 -15.97 -4.94
CA THR A 752 -4.75 -15.73 -4.24
C THR A 752 -4.51 -16.74 -3.12
N GLY A 753 -5.55 -17.09 -2.36
CA GLY A 753 -5.49 -18.12 -1.31
C GLY A 753 -5.17 -19.51 -1.86
N LEU A 754 -5.82 -19.89 -2.97
CA LEU A 754 -5.57 -21.17 -3.66
C LEU A 754 -4.17 -21.25 -4.25
N GLU A 755 -3.70 -20.21 -4.93
CA GLU A 755 -2.33 -20.14 -5.45
C GLU A 755 -1.32 -20.28 -4.30
N TRP A 756 -1.55 -19.55 -3.19
CA TRP A 756 -0.68 -19.64 -2.02
C TRP A 756 -0.66 -21.05 -1.44
N MET A 757 -1.82 -21.69 -1.22
CA MET A 757 -1.89 -23.02 -0.62
C MET A 757 -1.26 -24.09 -1.52
N THR A 758 -1.58 -24.11 -2.80
CA THR A 758 -1.08 -25.12 -3.74
C THR A 758 0.40 -24.97 -3.98
N ARG A 759 0.91 -23.74 -4.17
CA ARG A 759 2.35 -23.52 -4.30
C ARG A 759 3.13 -23.94 -3.07
N ARG A 760 2.61 -23.62 -1.88
CA ARG A 760 3.25 -23.99 -0.61
C ARG A 760 3.21 -25.49 -0.34
N ALA A 761 2.16 -26.17 -0.78
CA ALA A 761 2.09 -27.63 -0.75
C ALA A 761 3.14 -28.24 -1.68
N PHE A 762 3.26 -27.72 -2.90
CA PHE A 762 4.24 -28.20 -3.89
C PHE A 762 5.68 -28.06 -3.38
N ASP A 763 6.03 -26.89 -2.85
CA ASP A 763 7.39 -26.61 -2.35
C ASP A 763 7.66 -27.16 -0.93
N GLY A 764 6.69 -27.84 -0.28
CA GLY A 764 6.82 -28.31 1.10
C GLY A 764 7.01 -27.19 2.15
N ALA A 765 6.61 -25.96 1.83
CA ALA A 765 6.97 -24.76 2.58
C ALA A 765 6.07 -24.46 3.81
N LEU A 766 5.07 -25.31 4.08
CA LEU A 766 4.21 -25.24 5.27
C LEU A 766 4.50 -26.40 6.22
N PRO A 767 4.35 -26.20 7.54
CA PRO A 767 4.60 -27.28 8.50
C PRO A 767 3.59 -28.42 8.33
N GLU A 768 4.02 -29.65 8.65
CA GLU A 768 3.16 -30.85 8.61
C GLU A 768 1.82 -30.66 9.34
N SER A 769 1.83 -29.92 10.46
CA SER A 769 0.64 -29.62 11.27
C SER A 769 -0.42 -28.78 10.54
N PHE A 770 -0.07 -28.14 9.42
CA PHE A 770 -1.00 -27.38 8.59
C PHE A 770 -1.95 -28.30 7.82
N TRP A 771 -1.48 -29.48 7.44
CA TRP A 771 -2.20 -30.42 6.57
C TRP A 771 -3.06 -31.39 7.37
N THR A 772 -4.16 -31.83 6.76
CA THR A 772 -5.11 -32.74 7.42
C THR A 772 -4.94 -34.18 6.94
N SER A 773 -4.75 -34.38 5.64
CA SER A 773 -4.59 -35.68 5.01
C SER A 773 -3.19 -36.28 5.28
N PRO A 774 -3.09 -37.59 5.57
CA PRO A 774 -1.80 -38.27 5.72
C PRO A 774 -0.89 -38.14 4.49
N GLN A 775 -1.48 -38.20 3.29
CA GLN A 775 -0.75 -38.11 2.02
C GLN A 775 -0.05 -36.76 1.86
N MET A 776 -0.76 -35.65 2.14
CA MET A 776 -0.16 -34.32 2.05
C MET A 776 0.90 -34.08 3.12
N LYS A 777 0.74 -34.66 4.32
CA LYS A 777 1.77 -34.59 5.37
C LYS A 777 3.07 -35.24 4.92
N THR A 778 3.00 -36.46 4.38
CA THR A 778 4.16 -37.16 3.84
C THR A 778 4.80 -36.38 2.69
N TRP A 779 3.99 -35.98 1.69
CA TRP A 779 4.48 -35.18 0.57
C TRP A 779 5.19 -33.91 1.04
N SER A 780 4.60 -33.15 1.97
CA SER A 780 5.15 -31.88 2.43
C SER A 780 6.52 -32.06 3.10
N ILE A 781 6.75 -33.16 3.81
CA ILE A 781 8.05 -33.47 4.42
C ILE A 781 9.07 -33.81 3.34
N ASP A 782 8.69 -34.67 2.39
CA ASP A 782 9.58 -35.15 1.33
C ASP A 782 9.95 -34.00 0.37
N ALA A 783 8.98 -33.17 -0.02
CA ALA A 783 9.19 -32.00 -0.88
C ALA A 783 10.13 -30.98 -0.23
N ALA A 784 9.97 -30.71 1.08
CA ALA A 784 10.86 -29.81 1.81
C ALA A 784 12.31 -30.33 1.85
N ALA A 785 12.49 -31.65 2.00
CA ALA A 785 13.80 -32.29 1.97
C ALA A 785 14.42 -32.22 0.56
N GLN A 786 13.63 -32.43 -0.49
CA GLN A 786 14.07 -32.33 -1.89
C GLN A 786 14.50 -30.92 -2.27
N GLU A 787 13.70 -29.89 -1.95
CA GLU A 787 14.05 -28.50 -2.24
C GLU A 787 15.29 -28.04 -1.47
N SER A 788 15.44 -28.47 -0.20
CA SER A 788 16.67 -28.22 0.57
C SER A 788 17.92 -28.83 -0.08
N ALA A 789 17.83 -30.07 -0.57
CA ALA A 789 18.94 -30.74 -1.24
C ALA A 789 19.29 -30.07 -2.58
N LYS A 790 18.29 -29.74 -3.39
CA LYS A 790 18.44 -29.03 -4.67
C LYS A 790 19.08 -27.66 -4.49
N PHE A 791 18.72 -26.93 -3.43
CA PHE A 791 19.36 -25.65 -3.13
C PHE A 791 20.84 -25.81 -2.76
N ALA A 792 21.21 -26.86 -2.01
CA ALA A 792 22.62 -27.17 -1.75
C ALA A 792 23.39 -27.50 -3.04
N GLU A 793 22.78 -28.23 -3.98
CA GLU A 793 23.37 -28.49 -5.30
C GLU A 793 23.52 -27.20 -6.14
N ASP A 794 22.54 -26.29 -6.11
CA ASP A 794 22.63 -24.98 -6.78
C ASP A 794 23.79 -24.13 -6.24
N VAL A 795 23.95 -24.10 -4.91
CA VAL A 795 25.09 -23.44 -4.26
C VAL A 795 26.40 -24.09 -4.71
N GLY A 796 26.47 -25.42 -4.71
CA GLY A 796 27.63 -26.17 -5.19
C GLY A 796 28.02 -25.81 -6.63
N ARG A 797 27.04 -25.83 -7.55
CA ARG A 797 27.24 -25.43 -8.96
C ARG A 797 27.73 -23.99 -9.10
N ARG A 798 27.28 -23.07 -8.25
CA ARG A 798 27.76 -21.67 -8.28
C ARG A 798 29.22 -21.58 -7.85
N PHE A 799 29.67 -22.37 -6.88
CA PHE A 799 31.09 -22.47 -6.52
C PHE A 799 31.94 -23.10 -7.63
N GLU A 800 31.46 -24.15 -8.29
CA GLU A 800 32.14 -24.76 -9.45
C GLU A 800 32.29 -23.78 -10.60
N ALA A 801 31.25 -22.99 -10.89
CA ALA A 801 31.29 -21.93 -11.91
C ALA A 801 32.33 -20.82 -11.61
N LEU A 802 32.76 -20.70 -10.35
CA LEU A 802 33.84 -19.80 -9.91
C LEU A 802 35.23 -20.46 -9.94
N GLY A 803 35.31 -21.71 -10.39
CA GLY A 803 36.56 -22.46 -10.59
C GLY A 803 37.04 -23.26 -9.38
N LEU A 804 36.18 -23.51 -8.39
CA LEU A 804 36.52 -24.27 -7.19
C LEU A 804 36.18 -25.76 -7.36
N GLU A 805 36.92 -26.64 -6.68
CA GLU A 805 36.58 -28.06 -6.53
C GLU A 805 35.53 -28.22 -5.43
N VAL A 806 34.41 -28.91 -5.70
CA VAL A 806 33.24 -28.93 -4.80
C VAL A 806 32.79 -30.37 -4.46
N ASP A 807 32.46 -30.60 -3.19
CA ASP A 807 31.71 -31.77 -2.70
C ASP A 807 30.44 -31.27 -1.98
N VAL A 808 29.27 -31.80 -2.32
CA VAL A 808 27.98 -31.48 -1.67
C VAL A 808 27.59 -32.60 -0.71
N GLY A 809 27.08 -32.27 0.48
CA GLY A 809 26.60 -33.23 1.48
C GLY A 809 27.68 -34.16 2.02
N VAL A 810 28.86 -33.61 2.34
CA VAL A 810 30.06 -34.39 2.66
C VAL A 810 30.35 -34.46 4.16
N TYR A 811 30.63 -35.67 4.67
CA TYR A 811 31.05 -35.82 6.07
C TYR A 811 32.48 -35.31 6.30
N ALA A 812 32.71 -34.64 7.42
CA ALA A 812 34.04 -34.16 7.83
C ALA A 812 35.08 -35.31 7.88
N SER A 813 34.66 -36.53 8.22
CA SER A 813 35.52 -37.73 8.20
C SER A 813 36.06 -38.08 6.82
N LYS A 814 35.28 -37.84 5.75
CA LYS A 814 35.69 -38.10 4.35
C LYS A 814 36.76 -37.10 3.91
N ILE A 815 36.56 -35.81 4.18
CA ILE A 815 37.50 -34.76 3.76
C ILE A 815 38.80 -34.72 4.60
N LEU A 816 38.75 -35.17 5.87
CA LEU A 816 39.93 -35.24 6.75
C LEU A 816 40.62 -36.61 6.75
N ASN A 817 39.95 -37.65 6.24
CA ASN A 817 40.37 -39.05 6.35
C ASN A 817 40.74 -39.44 7.81
N ALA A 818 39.86 -39.05 8.74
CA ALA A 818 40.03 -39.25 10.17
C ALA A 818 38.69 -39.54 10.85
N LYS A 819 38.72 -40.17 12.02
CA LYS A 819 37.54 -40.26 12.88
C LYS A 819 37.23 -38.86 13.41
N VAL A 820 35.98 -38.44 13.28
CA VAL A 820 35.50 -37.14 13.75
C VAL A 820 34.36 -37.34 14.76
N PRO A 821 34.13 -36.37 15.66
CA PRO A 821 33.00 -36.41 16.57
C PRO A 821 31.65 -36.49 15.81
N PRO A 822 30.73 -37.41 16.19
CA PRO A 822 29.45 -37.58 15.51
C PRO A 822 28.60 -36.30 15.47
N GLU A 823 28.73 -35.44 16.47
CA GLU A 823 27.97 -34.20 16.63
C GLU A 823 28.29 -33.12 15.59
N LEU A 824 29.35 -33.27 14.80
CA LEU A 824 29.68 -32.34 13.71
C LEU A 824 28.73 -32.48 12.52
N GLY A 825 28.14 -33.67 12.31
CA GLY A 825 27.31 -33.96 11.15
C GLY A 825 28.06 -33.83 9.82
N ASP A 826 27.28 -33.65 8.76
CA ASP A 826 27.72 -33.39 7.39
C ASP A 826 27.96 -31.89 7.13
N ILE A 827 28.72 -31.61 6.08
CA ILE A 827 28.95 -30.27 5.52
C ILE A 827 28.09 -30.15 4.27
N ASP A 828 27.18 -29.17 4.25
CA ASP A 828 26.25 -28.98 3.13
C ASP A 828 27.02 -28.76 1.82
N VAL A 829 27.99 -27.84 1.79
CA VAL A 829 28.91 -27.64 0.66
C VAL A 829 30.34 -27.44 1.15
N PHE A 830 31.26 -28.26 0.63
CA PHE A 830 32.71 -28.10 0.77
C PHE A 830 33.28 -27.59 -0.55
N ALA A 831 34.00 -26.48 -0.53
CA ALA A 831 34.64 -25.93 -1.74
C ALA A 831 36.13 -25.66 -1.52
N LEU A 832 36.99 -26.07 -2.46
CA LEU A 832 38.44 -25.89 -2.41
C LEU A 832 38.92 -25.00 -3.56
N ASP A 833 39.54 -23.87 -3.20
CA ASP A 833 40.26 -22.98 -4.10
C ASP A 833 41.76 -23.29 -4.03
N ARG A 834 42.24 -24.09 -4.99
CA ARG A 834 43.67 -24.42 -5.09
C ARG A 834 44.54 -23.20 -5.42
N ALA A 835 44.02 -22.24 -6.18
CA ALA A 835 44.79 -21.08 -6.62
C ALA A 835 45.14 -20.15 -5.44
N ARG A 836 44.21 -20.01 -4.48
CA ARG A 836 44.40 -19.18 -3.28
C ARG A 836 44.77 -20.00 -2.03
N ASN A 837 44.89 -21.31 -2.15
CA ASN A 837 45.09 -22.24 -1.02
C ASN A 837 44.08 -22.01 0.13
N ARG A 838 42.80 -21.91 -0.25
CA ARG A 838 41.67 -21.62 0.64
C ARG A 838 40.58 -22.66 0.48
N THR A 839 39.88 -23.00 1.55
CA THR A 839 38.67 -23.82 1.51
C THR A 839 37.52 -23.13 2.23
N TRP A 840 36.31 -23.44 1.77
CA TRP A 840 35.06 -22.97 2.34
C TRP A 840 34.28 -24.15 2.91
N ILE A 841 33.93 -24.04 4.19
CA ILE A 841 32.94 -24.88 4.84
C ILE A 841 31.65 -24.08 4.80
N VAL A 842 30.69 -24.52 3.98
CA VAL A 842 29.50 -23.74 3.69
C VAL A 842 28.29 -24.45 4.29
N GLU A 843 27.55 -23.74 5.12
CA GLU A 843 26.20 -24.12 5.51
C GLU A 843 25.23 -23.55 4.48
N VAL A 844 24.25 -24.35 4.07
CA VAL A 844 23.22 -23.95 3.12
C VAL A 844 21.87 -24.03 3.81
N LYS A 845 21.09 -22.95 3.69
CA LYS A 845 19.73 -22.90 4.24
C LYS A 845 18.78 -22.25 3.24
N ASP A 846 17.85 -23.05 2.72
CA ASP A 846 16.74 -22.55 1.91
C ASP A 846 15.67 -21.93 2.84
N LEU A 847 15.94 -20.70 3.26
CA LEU A 847 15.06 -19.98 4.17
C LEU A 847 14.06 -19.15 3.38
N GLY A 848 12.78 -19.32 3.70
CA GLY A 848 11.75 -18.41 3.24
C GLY A 848 11.96 -16.99 3.77
N LEU A 849 11.51 -16.01 2.99
CA LEU A 849 11.46 -14.60 3.41
C LEU A 849 10.74 -14.45 4.75
N CYS A 850 11.34 -13.68 5.67
CA CYS A 850 10.65 -13.14 6.83
C CYS A 850 9.65 -12.07 6.36
N ARG A 851 8.36 -12.25 6.70
CA ARG A 851 7.24 -11.42 6.26
C ARG A 851 6.70 -10.50 7.35
N SER A 852 7.12 -10.70 8.58
CA SER A 852 6.81 -9.82 9.71
C SER A 852 8.05 -9.52 10.53
N GLN A 853 7.99 -8.44 11.29
CA GLN A 853 9.05 -8.04 12.21
C GLN A 853 9.30 -9.10 13.28
N ARG A 854 8.24 -9.77 13.77
CA ARG A 854 8.37 -10.98 14.61
C ARG A 854 9.16 -12.11 13.95
N GLU A 855 8.94 -12.41 12.67
CA GLU A 855 9.72 -13.45 11.97
C GLU A 855 11.20 -13.05 11.84
N ILE A 856 11.50 -11.76 11.67
CA ILE A 856 12.86 -11.22 11.66
C ILE A 856 13.53 -11.43 13.03
N ALA A 857 12.85 -11.04 14.12
CA ALA A 857 13.36 -11.18 15.48
C ALA A 857 13.63 -12.65 15.85
N LEU A 858 12.67 -13.54 15.57
CA LEU A 858 12.84 -14.98 15.79
C LEU A 858 13.99 -15.56 14.98
N ARG A 859 14.13 -15.14 13.71
CA ARG A 859 15.20 -15.63 12.86
C ARG A 859 16.57 -15.23 13.41
N LEU A 860 16.72 -14.01 13.93
CA LEU A 860 17.96 -13.57 14.59
C LEU A 860 18.25 -14.40 15.84
N ALA A 861 17.24 -14.65 16.68
CA ALA A 861 17.39 -15.49 17.86
C ALA A 861 17.77 -16.96 17.52
N ASP A 862 17.29 -17.48 16.39
CA ASP A 862 17.59 -18.86 15.95
C ASP A 862 18.98 -19.03 15.32
N TYR A 863 19.63 -17.94 14.92
CA TYR A 863 20.95 -17.91 14.27
C TYR A 863 21.94 -17.00 15.00
N ALA A 864 21.75 -16.80 16.31
CA ALA A 864 22.56 -15.91 17.13
C ALA A 864 24.02 -16.40 17.35
N GLY A 865 24.31 -17.67 17.06
CA GLY A 865 25.64 -18.25 17.25
C GLY A 865 25.93 -18.52 18.72
N ILE A 866 24.91 -18.94 19.48
CA ILE A 866 25.04 -19.19 20.92
C ILE A 866 24.63 -20.62 21.29
N VAL A 867 24.95 -20.99 22.53
CA VAL A 867 24.37 -22.17 23.17
C VAL A 867 23.10 -21.72 23.89
N LYS A 868 21.94 -22.19 23.40
CA LYS A 868 20.63 -21.83 23.97
C LYS A 868 20.51 -22.34 25.43
N PRO A 869 19.63 -21.73 26.25
CA PRO A 869 19.26 -22.28 27.55
C PRO A 869 18.87 -23.76 27.43
N GLY A 870 19.48 -24.63 28.25
CA GLY A 870 19.37 -26.09 28.10
C GLY A 870 20.55 -26.75 27.37
N GLY A 871 21.60 -26.00 27.01
CA GLY A 871 22.89 -26.53 26.58
C GLY A 871 22.96 -26.95 25.11
N ARG A 872 21.89 -26.78 24.34
CA ARG A 872 21.85 -27.10 22.90
C ARG A 872 22.39 -25.91 22.07
N PRO A 873 23.38 -26.13 21.19
CA PRO A 873 23.82 -25.09 20.26
C PRO A 873 22.72 -24.79 19.23
N ASP A 874 22.55 -23.51 18.90
CA ASP A 874 21.74 -23.10 17.75
C ASP A 874 22.41 -23.51 16.41
N SER A 875 21.70 -23.29 15.29
CA SER A 875 22.18 -23.72 13.97
C SER A 875 23.49 -23.04 13.57
N MET A 876 23.65 -21.75 13.91
CA MET A 876 24.87 -21.01 13.61
C MET A 876 26.06 -21.50 14.46
N MET A 877 25.86 -21.78 15.75
CA MET A 877 26.90 -22.34 16.62
C MET A 877 27.33 -23.75 16.18
N LYS A 878 26.42 -24.57 15.64
CA LYS A 878 26.79 -25.86 15.03
C LYS A 878 27.73 -25.65 13.83
N HIS A 879 27.38 -24.71 12.95
CA HIS A 879 28.23 -24.35 11.81
C HIS A 879 29.62 -23.88 12.28
N LEU A 880 29.68 -22.92 13.20
CA LEU A 880 30.94 -22.38 13.73
C LEU A 880 31.82 -23.47 14.37
N ARG A 881 31.22 -24.41 15.12
CA ARG A 881 31.94 -25.57 15.67
C ARG A 881 32.54 -26.45 14.58
N ARG A 882 31.80 -26.67 13.49
CA ARG A 882 32.26 -27.45 12.34
C ARG A 882 33.43 -26.77 11.63
N VAL A 883 33.32 -25.46 11.38
CA VAL A 883 34.39 -24.66 10.76
C VAL A 883 35.66 -24.69 11.61
N ARG A 884 35.54 -24.42 12.92
CA ARG A 884 36.67 -24.43 13.86
C ARG A 884 37.34 -25.80 13.91
N TYR A 885 36.57 -26.88 13.97
CA TYR A 885 37.13 -28.23 13.98
C TYR A 885 37.92 -28.54 12.70
N VAL A 886 37.38 -28.20 11.53
CA VAL A 886 38.10 -28.42 10.25
C VAL A 886 39.35 -27.53 10.16
N ARG A 887 39.28 -26.29 10.66
CA ARG A 887 40.42 -25.37 10.74
C ARG A 887 41.54 -25.92 11.62
N ASP A 888 41.23 -26.47 12.79
CA ASP A 888 42.20 -27.09 13.69
C ASP A 888 42.87 -28.32 13.06
N GLN A 889 42.24 -28.92 12.04
CA GLN A 889 42.73 -30.07 11.27
C GLN A 889 43.25 -29.70 9.88
N ALA A 890 43.58 -28.42 9.62
CA ALA A 890 43.98 -27.94 8.29
C ALA A 890 45.17 -28.69 7.67
N ALA A 891 46.09 -29.23 8.48
CA ALA A 891 47.20 -30.06 7.99
C ALA A 891 46.74 -31.42 7.47
N ALA A 892 45.79 -32.07 8.15
CA ALA A 892 45.19 -33.33 7.70
C ALA A 892 44.37 -33.10 6.42
N LEU A 893 43.62 -32.00 6.36
CA LEU A 893 42.89 -31.57 5.18
C LEU A 893 43.82 -31.35 3.97
N ALA A 894 44.94 -30.65 4.17
CA ALA A 894 45.94 -30.42 3.12
C ALA A 894 46.54 -31.73 2.60
N LYS A 895 46.89 -32.66 3.50
CA LYS A 895 47.43 -33.98 3.14
C LYS A 895 46.43 -34.77 2.29
N GLN A 896 45.16 -34.81 2.70
CA GLN A 896 44.12 -35.55 1.98
C GLN A 896 43.86 -34.97 0.58
N ASN A 897 43.91 -33.64 0.45
CA ASN A 897 43.67 -32.92 -0.81
C ASN A 897 44.94 -32.69 -1.65
N ARG A 898 46.07 -33.28 -1.25
CA ARG A 898 47.38 -33.20 -1.92
C ARG A 898 47.90 -31.77 -2.10
N LEU A 899 47.73 -30.95 -1.06
CA LEU A 899 48.18 -29.55 -1.03
C LEU A 899 49.55 -29.46 -0.35
N THR A 900 50.36 -28.50 -0.80
CA THR A 900 51.76 -28.34 -0.34
C THR A 900 51.87 -27.62 1.00
N ALA A 901 50.80 -26.96 1.46
CA ALA A 901 50.73 -26.25 2.73
C ALA A 901 49.34 -26.42 3.37
N PRO A 902 49.20 -26.24 4.70
CA PRO A 902 47.90 -26.12 5.35
C PRO A 902 47.02 -25.07 4.66
N VAL A 903 45.74 -25.37 4.52
CA VAL A 903 44.76 -24.55 3.80
C VAL A 903 44.15 -23.51 4.72
N GLU A 904 43.89 -22.30 4.22
CA GLU A 904 43.04 -21.33 4.92
C GLU A 904 41.59 -21.84 4.94
N VAL A 905 41.06 -22.17 6.12
CA VAL A 905 39.66 -22.62 6.28
C VAL A 905 38.78 -21.44 6.66
N ARG A 906 37.72 -21.17 5.88
CA ARG A 906 36.68 -20.14 6.14
C ARG A 906 35.29 -20.75 6.20
N GLY A 907 34.43 -20.18 7.05
CA GLY A 907 33.00 -20.47 7.13
C GLY A 907 32.16 -19.50 6.30
N LEU A 908 30.99 -19.96 5.86
CA LEU A 908 29.99 -19.16 5.16
C LEU A 908 28.60 -19.79 5.31
N LEU A 909 27.58 -18.97 5.51
CA LEU A 909 26.18 -19.39 5.40
C LEU A 909 25.55 -18.81 4.13
N VAL A 910 25.04 -19.68 3.24
CA VAL A 910 24.39 -19.26 1.99
C VAL A 910 22.88 -19.46 2.09
N VAL A 911 22.12 -18.43 1.71
CA VAL A 911 20.65 -18.40 1.78
C VAL A 911 20.00 -18.05 0.44
N SER A 912 18.78 -18.54 0.22
CA SER A 912 18.02 -18.40 -1.04
C SER A 912 17.25 -17.08 -1.17
N THR A 913 16.91 -16.47 -0.04
CA THR A 913 16.14 -15.21 0.03
C THR A 913 16.73 -14.25 1.06
N PRO A 914 16.52 -12.92 0.94
CA PRO A 914 17.03 -11.95 1.90
C PRO A 914 16.70 -12.32 3.35
N GLN A 915 17.73 -12.40 4.21
CA GLN A 915 17.60 -12.75 5.63
C GLN A 915 18.14 -11.64 6.53
N PRO A 916 17.64 -11.51 7.78
CA PRO A 916 18.08 -10.46 8.70
C PRO A 916 19.56 -10.54 9.10
N MET A 917 20.15 -11.75 9.09
CA MET A 917 21.55 -11.96 9.46
C MET A 917 22.52 -11.28 8.49
N MET A 918 22.03 -10.84 7.33
CA MET A 918 22.82 -10.16 6.31
C MET A 918 23.05 -8.68 6.61
N VAL A 919 22.23 -8.08 7.49
CA VAL A 919 22.31 -6.65 7.84
C VAL A 919 22.85 -6.43 9.25
N VAL A 920 23.03 -7.52 10.01
CA VAL A 920 23.69 -7.52 11.31
C VAL A 920 25.13 -7.98 11.12
N GLU A 921 26.10 -7.21 11.61
CA GLU A 921 27.51 -7.59 11.52
C GLU A 921 27.80 -8.79 12.43
N PRO A 922 28.31 -9.91 11.89
CA PRO A 922 28.54 -11.10 12.68
C PRO A 922 29.77 -10.93 13.60
N ALA A 923 29.66 -11.39 14.84
CA ALA A 923 30.78 -11.37 15.79
C ALA A 923 31.95 -12.29 15.38
N ASP A 924 31.66 -13.36 14.62
CA ASP A 924 32.64 -14.29 14.04
C ASP A 924 32.59 -14.17 12.51
N PRO A 925 33.70 -13.92 11.81
CA PRO A 925 33.71 -13.80 10.35
C PRO A 925 33.20 -15.05 9.63
N ASP A 926 33.27 -16.22 10.26
CA ASP A 926 32.74 -17.48 9.72
C ASP A 926 31.20 -17.58 9.82
N ALA A 927 30.54 -16.67 10.55
CA ALA A 927 29.09 -16.58 10.62
C ALA A 927 28.48 -15.66 9.53
N ARG A 928 29.31 -15.21 8.57
CA ARG A 928 28.86 -14.32 7.48
C ARG A 928 27.77 -15.01 6.65
N VAL A 929 26.65 -14.30 6.47
CA VAL A 929 25.50 -14.76 5.69
C VAL A 929 25.45 -14.05 4.35
N VAL A 930 25.28 -14.81 3.26
CA VAL A 930 25.25 -14.27 1.89
C VAL A 930 24.09 -14.84 1.09
N LEU A 931 23.51 -14.01 0.22
CA LEU A 931 22.61 -14.48 -0.82
C LEU A 931 23.40 -15.25 -1.88
N LEU A 932 22.77 -16.27 -2.46
CA LEU A 932 23.34 -17.00 -3.59
C LEU A 932 23.75 -16.05 -4.74
N ASP A 933 22.92 -15.03 -5.03
CA ASP A 933 23.20 -14.04 -6.07
C ASP A 933 24.46 -13.20 -5.77
N ASP A 934 24.78 -12.99 -4.49
CA ASP A 934 25.91 -12.18 -4.02
C ASP A 934 27.18 -13.02 -3.75
N LEU A 935 27.12 -14.34 -3.95
CA LEU A 935 28.17 -15.29 -3.55
C LEU A 935 29.52 -14.96 -4.18
N GLU A 936 29.54 -14.60 -5.46
CA GLU A 936 30.77 -14.29 -6.19
C GLU A 936 31.51 -13.09 -5.61
N THR A 937 30.79 -12.03 -5.28
CA THR A 937 31.34 -10.84 -4.63
C THR A 937 31.85 -11.19 -3.23
N ALA A 938 31.14 -12.05 -2.52
CA ALA A 938 31.46 -12.41 -1.15
C ALA A 938 32.76 -13.21 -1.00
N ILE A 939 33.10 -14.07 -1.96
CA ILE A 939 34.28 -14.95 -1.87
C ILE A 939 35.54 -14.37 -2.51
N LYS A 940 35.40 -13.36 -3.39
CA LYS A 940 36.53 -12.64 -4.00
C LYS A 940 37.16 -11.63 -3.04
N ASN A 941 36.36 -11.06 -2.13
CA ASN A 941 36.80 -10.24 -1.01
C ASN A 941 37.18 -11.14 0.18
#